data_AF-A0A5N5TIK1-F1
#
_entry.id   AF-A0A5N5TIK1-F1
#
_cell.length_a   1.000
_cell.length_b   1.000
_cell.length_c   1.000
_cell.angle_alpha   90.00
_cell.angle_beta   90.00
_cell.angle_gamma   90.00
#
_symmetry.space_group_name_H-M   'P 1'
#
loop_
_entity.id
_entity.type
_entity.pdbx_description
1 polymer ?
#
loop_
_entity_poly.entity_id
_entity_poly.type
_entity_poly.pdbx_seq_one_letter_code
_entity_poly.pdbx_strand_id
1 'polypeptide(L)'
;MLVSNIIINICLSIKVSRLQYKFDPRVGVILEDLKGFPNQTQSKEIICKNNYTASEKLIFKPEISLRKPLIENHNRSAYLVGEEIALNCSTYMNEKYKPHFEWTLPNIKAIRELKEFVNKSLSISTLLIKNASLSDSGQYVCAISVLNLFESNVKNIEFKENIVQFVKFKDKNDLMVHKKIVNDGDDFLWDMQFEGYPRNLIYTFYNPYGELFLHKDKRANASYAYEEGKLSLSIKRVTVEDFGNYSVRLEAPNGSYDENYVMLIVNGVPKGEFSENPFILPPDKNVTITLFILAFNLNKSQPDVSCYLGSNCIRGIRFCKVAEISSVIVFTLSLSSSRGLICKVGNGIDVVREMTYLFVSVIPTDHSALFLVMVRTENALVNLTSPGTLETINATEGDNINIACFALAYAYNFTFLNYSGKTDICDTKLSLGRCLNITNISLRKDWFFECLAQTIIPSIVNKISFRVDVFVDFKSSILISEKKAPWVLPSSNVSLEGTEIRVKAPFPFLIACYVEGRPKPKITWLKDGENIDEIIENNDEVSLRDDNQILDFKFAIKKYEGKYECNVKNRVGHIQPFTSVIIEDEALALSDTNLVITIVSSTIIVIILFSFVIILVIRIKKNKIIRNDMLQLELFFLREGNIGKLNKECTIEEQAEMLPYDNAFEVKRENITLGKQLGAGAFGRVLLAQVKGLNGKESPTRVALKMCKFEHDKHHLRALIMELKIMIHLGKHLNIVNLLGAHTSNIDKGELWILVEFCKFGNLLKFIQRGKSQFINQIDPVTSEIDLGRRSPFKNDPLSPMSLGCNIESERTSSSNPDSHHDLHPGSPIEIGQSMGRNPSTTSNKRLTTV
;
A
#
# COMPACT_ATOMS: atom_id res chain seq x y z
N MET A 1 -66.69 -3.27 27.40
CA MET A 1 -67.29 -3.26 28.75
C MET A 1 -68.72 -2.77 28.68
N LEU A 2 -69.63 -3.72 28.84
CA LEU A 2 -71.04 -3.52 29.11
C LEU A 2 -71.18 -2.86 30.49
N VAL A 3 -71.88 -1.74 30.57
CA VAL A 3 -72.57 -1.38 31.82
C VAL A 3 -73.97 -1.00 31.43
N SER A 4 -74.87 -1.93 31.68
CA SER A 4 -76.25 -1.65 32.04
C SER A 4 -76.80 -2.95 32.65
N ASN A 5 -76.31 -3.29 33.84
CA ASN A 5 -77.09 -4.12 34.75
C ASN A 5 -78.30 -3.28 35.14
N ILE A 6 -79.41 -3.45 34.44
CA ILE A 6 -80.68 -2.89 34.87
C ILE A 6 -81.19 -3.82 35.97
N ILE A 7 -80.86 -3.50 37.23
CA ILE A 7 -81.44 -4.17 38.38
C ILE A 7 -82.87 -3.69 38.49
N ILE A 8 -83.80 -4.56 38.13
CA ILE A 8 -85.21 -4.34 38.41
C ILE A 8 -85.52 -5.06 39.70
N ASN A 9 -85.66 -4.27 40.75
CA ASN A 9 -86.19 -4.77 42.00
C ASN A 9 -87.69 -5.05 41.85
N ILE A 10 -88.10 -6.14 42.50
CA ILE A 10 -89.46 -6.59 42.76
C ILE A 10 -90.05 -7.45 41.63
N CYS A 11 -89.85 -8.77 41.79
CA CYS A 11 -90.73 -9.85 41.34
C CYS A 11 -90.27 -11.15 42.01
N LEU A 12 -90.83 -11.48 43.16
CA LEU A 12 -90.53 -12.72 43.89
C LEU A 12 -91.36 -13.87 43.28
N SER A 13 -90.66 -14.88 42.74
CA SER A 13 -91.19 -16.16 42.21
C SER A 13 -92.07 -16.04 40.95
N ILE A 14 -91.44 -15.97 39.76
CA ILE A 14 -92.16 -15.88 38.47
C ILE A 14 -91.47 -16.68 37.36
N LYS A 15 -92.28 -17.34 36.51
CA LYS A 15 -91.86 -17.99 35.26
C LYS A 15 -92.00 -16.97 34.12
N VAL A 16 -90.89 -16.54 33.52
CA VAL A 16 -90.92 -15.66 32.34
C VAL A 16 -91.02 -16.53 31.09
N SER A 17 -92.16 -16.51 30.41
CA SER A 17 -92.33 -17.25 29.16
C SER A 17 -91.58 -16.53 28.04
N ARG A 18 -90.54 -17.20 27.50
CA ARG A 18 -89.75 -16.88 26.28
C ARG A 18 -88.46 -16.05 26.40
N LEU A 19 -87.89 -15.88 27.59
CA LEU A 19 -86.54 -15.30 27.74
C LEU A 19 -85.65 -16.23 28.58
N GLN A 20 -84.35 -16.31 28.26
CA GLN A 20 -83.37 -16.84 29.21
C GLN A 20 -83.21 -15.82 30.34
N TYR A 21 -83.50 -16.23 31.56
CA TYR A 21 -83.35 -15.39 32.75
C TYR A 21 -82.63 -16.15 33.85
N LYS A 22 -81.93 -15.42 34.71
CA LYS A 22 -81.43 -15.93 35.99
C LYS A 22 -82.37 -15.44 37.09
N PHE A 23 -82.55 -16.22 38.15
CA PHE A 23 -83.35 -15.80 39.31
C PHE A 23 -82.48 -15.89 40.55
N ASP A 24 -82.35 -14.77 41.26
CA ASP A 24 -81.73 -14.71 42.58
C ASP A 24 -82.83 -14.44 43.64
N PRO A 25 -82.95 -15.26 44.69
CA PRO A 25 -83.99 -15.10 45.71
C PRO A 25 -83.95 -13.75 46.47
N ARG A 26 -82.79 -13.08 46.54
CA ARG A 26 -82.60 -11.80 47.22
C ARG A 26 -82.71 -10.59 46.30
N VAL A 27 -82.54 -10.79 44.98
CA VAL A 27 -82.48 -9.70 43.98
C VAL A 27 -83.65 -9.73 42.98
N GLY A 28 -84.22 -10.91 42.70
CA GLY A 28 -85.31 -11.12 41.75
C GLY A 28 -84.85 -11.71 40.41
N VAL A 29 -85.62 -11.45 39.34
CA VAL A 29 -85.34 -11.93 37.99
C VAL A 29 -84.29 -11.03 37.31
N ILE A 30 -83.20 -11.64 36.84
CA ILE A 30 -82.08 -10.98 36.16
C ILE A 30 -82.11 -11.39 34.68
N LEU A 31 -82.19 -10.40 33.80
CA LEU A 31 -82.13 -10.54 32.34
C LEU A 31 -80.81 -9.97 31.84
N GLU A 32 -79.97 -10.79 31.21
CA GLU A 32 -78.68 -10.39 30.62
C GLU A 32 -78.80 -10.38 29.09
N ASP A 33 -78.36 -9.31 28.43
CA ASP A 33 -78.26 -9.14 26.96
C ASP A 33 -79.52 -9.57 26.16
N LEU A 34 -80.43 -8.63 25.89
CA LEU A 34 -81.63 -8.79 25.03
C LEU A 34 -81.32 -9.02 23.53
N LYS A 35 -80.25 -9.76 23.20
CA LYS A 35 -79.86 -10.12 21.84
C LYS A 35 -80.95 -10.98 21.19
N GLY A 36 -81.46 -10.51 20.05
CA GLY A 36 -82.45 -11.22 19.24
C GLY A 36 -83.85 -10.59 19.17
N PHE A 37 -84.10 -9.47 19.83
CA PHE A 37 -85.37 -8.74 19.68
C PHE A 37 -85.31 -7.71 18.54
N PRO A 38 -86.18 -7.79 17.51
CA PRO A 38 -86.34 -6.70 16.54
C PRO A 38 -87.07 -5.54 17.22
N ASN A 39 -86.57 -4.31 17.03
CA ASN A 39 -87.08 -3.07 17.66
C ASN A 39 -86.96 -2.99 19.20
N GLN A 40 -85.75 -3.16 19.72
CA GLN A 40 -85.41 -2.91 21.12
C GLN A 40 -85.82 -1.50 21.62
N THR A 41 -86.04 -0.50 20.76
CA THR A 41 -86.50 0.85 21.16
C THR A 41 -88.03 0.98 21.31
N GLN A 42 -88.82 -0.03 20.92
CA GLN A 42 -90.30 0.00 21.02
C GLN A 42 -90.87 -0.98 22.05
N SER A 43 -90.07 -1.85 22.67
CA SER A 43 -90.55 -2.75 23.72
C SER A 43 -90.85 -1.96 24.99
N LYS A 44 -92.10 -1.51 25.14
CA LYS A 44 -92.49 -0.65 26.26
C LYS A 44 -92.74 -1.44 27.55
N GLU A 45 -93.02 -2.74 27.52
CA GLU A 45 -93.52 -3.46 28.71
C GLU A 45 -93.06 -4.93 28.77
N ILE A 46 -92.53 -5.34 29.92
CA ILE A 46 -92.33 -6.75 30.31
C ILE A 46 -93.29 -7.03 31.47
N ILE A 47 -94.11 -8.07 31.35
CA ILE A 47 -95.10 -8.44 32.36
C ILE A 47 -94.63 -9.72 33.06
N CYS A 48 -94.51 -9.66 34.37
CA CYS A 48 -94.15 -10.79 35.21
C CYS A 48 -95.43 -11.36 35.86
N LYS A 49 -95.64 -12.69 35.81
CA LYS A 49 -96.80 -13.37 36.41
C LYS A 49 -96.40 -14.42 37.46
N ASN A 50 -96.85 -14.28 38.71
CA ASN A 50 -96.79 -15.33 39.71
C ASN A 50 -98.08 -16.18 39.68
N ASN A 51 -97.99 -17.46 40.03
CA ASN A 51 -99.10 -18.41 40.06
C ASN A 51 -100.12 -18.16 41.18
N TYR A 52 -99.85 -17.27 42.14
CA TYR A 52 -100.70 -17.04 43.32
C TYR A 52 -101.32 -15.62 43.43
N THR A 53 -101.50 -14.93 42.29
CA THR A 53 -102.18 -13.62 42.07
C THR A 53 -101.34 -12.33 42.10
N ALA A 54 -101.82 -11.38 41.27
CA ALA A 54 -101.29 -10.09 40.78
C ALA A 54 -100.09 -10.15 39.79
N SER A 55 -100.32 -9.70 38.56
CA SER A 55 -99.27 -9.50 37.54
C SER A 55 -98.65 -8.11 37.70
N GLU A 56 -97.37 -8.03 38.01
CA GLU A 56 -96.63 -6.76 38.02
C GLU A 56 -96.09 -6.45 36.63
N LYS A 57 -96.28 -5.21 36.21
CA LYS A 57 -95.94 -4.70 34.87
C LYS A 57 -94.74 -3.78 34.98
N LEU A 58 -93.66 -4.15 34.32
CA LEU A 58 -92.42 -3.38 34.26
C LEU A 58 -92.27 -2.70 32.92
N ILE A 59 -92.26 -1.37 32.92
CA ILE A 59 -92.09 -0.56 31.72
C ILE A 59 -90.60 -0.27 31.52
N PHE A 60 -90.04 -0.68 30.38
CA PHE A 60 -88.67 -0.37 30.02
C PHE A 60 -88.65 0.79 29.03
N LYS A 61 -87.83 1.81 29.32
CA LYS A 61 -87.49 2.88 28.38
C LYS A 61 -86.00 2.76 28.05
N PRO A 62 -85.63 2.19 26.90
CA PRO A 62 -84.24 2.08 26.49
C PRO A 62 -83.71 3.46 26.12
N GLU A 63 -82.63 3.88 26.78
CA GLU A 63 -81.93 5.13 26.50
C GLU A 63 -80.67 4.83 25.67
N ILE A 64 -80.53 5.48 24.52
CA ILE A 64 -79.32 5.37 23.69
C ILE A 64 -78.32 6.35 24.30
N SER A 65 -77.16 5.86 24.73
CA SER A 65 -76.04 6.69 25.17
C SER A 65 -74.89 6.61 24.17
N LEU A 66 -74.28 7.76 23.89
CA LEU A 66 -73.06 7.86 23.09
C LEU A 66 -71.86 7.95 24.04
N ARG A 67 -70.82 7.15 23.81
CA ARG A 67 -69.59 7.21 24.62
C ARG A 67 -68.62 8.20 24.00
N LYS A 68 -67.83 8.88 24.84
CA LYS A 68 -66.70 9.69 24.39
C LYS A 68 -65.78 8.85 23.49
N PRO A 69 -65.41 9.38 22.30
CA PRO A 69 -64.51 8.66 21.41
C PRO A 69 -63.11 8.56 22.02
N LEU A 70 -62.38 7.51 21.69
CA LEU A 70 -60.98 7.33 22.12
C LEU A 70 -60.06 7.76 20.98
N ILE A 71 -59.15 8.69 21.25
CA ILE A 71 -58.09 9.08 20.30
C ILE A 71 -56.85 8.25 20.64
N GLU A 72 -56.57 7.23 19.84
CA GLU A 72 -55.38 6.41 19.93
C GLU A 72 -54.29 6.92 18.99
N ASN A 73 -53.05 6.91 19.50
CA ASN A 73 -51.85 7.11 18.72
C ASN A 73 -50.82 6.03 19.07
N HIS A 74 -49.76 5.89 18.29
CA HIS A 74 -48.65 4.98 18.57
C HIS A 74 -47.83 5.44 19.80
N ASN A 75 -48.39 5.44 21.01
CA ASN A 75 -47.73 5.67 22.33
C ASN A 75 -46.73 6.84 22.44
N ARG A 76 -46.73 7.81 21.52
CA ARG A 76 -45.79 8.93 21.50
C ARG A 76 -46.52 10.22 21.87
N SER A 77 -45.92 11.01 22.77
CA SER A 77 -46.43 12.33 23.18
C SER A 77 -45.89 13.48 22.32
N ALA A 78 -44.80 13.25 21.57
CA ALA A 78 -44.17 14.23 20.71
C ALA A 78 -43.72 13.59 19.37
N TYR A 79 -43.73 14.38 18.31
CA TYR A 79 -43.36 14.02 16.94
C TYR A 79 -42.35 15.03 16.36
N LEU A 80 -41.64 14.67 15.29
CA LEU A 80 -40.65 15.53 14.66
C LEU A 80 -41.22 16.25 13.43
N VAL A 81 -40.71 17.44 13.13
CA VAL A 81 -41.02 18.16 11.89
C VAL A 81 -40.63 17.31 10.67
N GLY A 82 -41.55 17.16 9.71
CA GLY A 82 -41.41 16.36 8.50
C GLY A 82 -41.95 14.93 8.61
N GLU A 83 -42.30 14.45 9.81
CA GLU A 83 -42.91 13.12 9.98
C GLU A 83 -44.35 13.07 9.45
N GLU A 84 -44.75 11.87 8.99
CA GLU A 84 -46.14 11.53 8.69
C GLU A 84 -46.77 10.90 9.93
N ILE A 85 -47.91 11.44 10.38
CA ILE A 85 -48.60 10.92 11.57
C ILE A 85 -50.03 10.49 11.26
N ALA A 86 -50.48 9.44 11.95
CA ALA A 86 -51.84 8.92 11.87
C ALA A 86 -52.49 8.87 13.27
N LEU A 87 -53.66 9.49 13.40
CA LEU A 87 -54.45 9.52 14.63
C LEU A 87 -55.76 8.79 14.41
N ASN A 88 -56.05 7.80 15.26
CA ASN A 88 -57.26 7.00 15.16
C ASN A 88 -58.26 7.45 16.23
N CYS A 89 -59.42 7.95 15.81
CA CYS A 89 -60.54 8.21 16.69
C CYS A 89 -61.54 7.07 16.58
N SER A 90 -61.74 6.32 17.67
CA SER A 90 -62.59 5.14 17.68
C SER A 90 -63.76 5.28 18.66
N THR A 91 -64.91 4.71 18.31
CA THR A 91 -66.07 4.62 19.19
C THR A 91 -66.83 3.31 18.97
N TYR A 92 -67.44 2.79 20.04
CA TYR A 92 -68.25 1.58 19.98
C TYR A 92 -69.73 1.94 19.89
N MET A 93 -70.40 1.48 18.82
CA MET A 93 -71.82 1.71 18.58
C MET A 93 -72.44 0.52 17.85
N ASN A 94 -73.74 0.29 18.02
CA ASN A 94 -74.44 -0.78 17.31
C ASN A 94 -74.38 -0.55 15.79
N GLU A 95 -74.18 -1.60 15.00
CA GLU A 95 -74.08 -1.58 13.52
C GLU A 95 -75.21 -0.81 12.82
N LYS A 96 -76.39 -0.74 13.44
CA LYS A 96 -77.54 0.02 12.92
C LYS A 96 -77.33 1.54 12.94
N TYR A 97 -76.48 2.07 13.82
CA TYR A 97 -76.29 3.50 14.01
C TYR A 97 -74.85 3.89 13.69
N LYS A 98 -74.61 4.35 12.46
CA LYS A 98 -73.29 4.82 12.01
C LYS A 98 -73.03 6.24 12.54
N PRO A 99 -71.96 6.47 13.33
CA PRO A 99 -71.59 7.81 13.76
C PRO A 99 -70.97 8.65 12.64
N HIS A 100 -71.23 9.96 12.67
CA HIS A 100 -70.50 10.94 11.88
C HIS A 100 -69.32 11.47 12.68
N PHE A 101 -68.13 11.51 12.07
CA PHE A 101 -66.89 11.99 12.67
C PHE A 101 -66.52 13.36 12.13
N GLU A 102 -66.12 14.26 13.02
CA GLU A 102 -65.60 15.58 12.68
C GLU A 102 -64.30 15.84 13.43
N TRP A 103 -63.27 16.31 12.70
CA TRP A 103 -61.95 16.60 13.25
C TRP A 103 -61.66 18.10 13.23
N THR A 104 -61.33 18.66 14.39
CA THR A 104 -60.78 20.02 14.52
C THR A 104 -59.28 19.94 14.76
N LEU A 105 -58.49 20.63 13.92
CA LEU A 105 -57.03 20.65 13.98
C LEU A 105 -56.50 22.03 14.42
N PRO A 106 -55.29 22.09 15.00
CA PRO A 106 -54.62 23.36 15.32
C PRO A 106 -54.31 24.19 14.08
N ASN A 107 -53.85 23.52 13.01
CA ASN A 107 -53.53 24.13 11.73
C ASN A 107 -54.54 23.75 10.66
N ILE A 108 -55.33 24.72 10.22
CA ILE A 108 -56.37 24.51 9.20
C ILE A 108 -55.76 24.27 7.81
N LYS A 109 -54.50 24.70 7.59
CA LYS A 109 -53.80 24.56 6.29
C LYS A 109 -53.02 23.25 6.14
N ALA A 110 -53.04 22.37 7.14
CA ALA A 110 -52.32 21.10 7.10
C ALA A 110 -52.83 20.20 5.96
N ILE A 111 -51.91 19.55 5.24
CA ILE A 111 -52.25 18.56 4.21
C ILE A 111 -52.73 17.29 4.91
N ARG A 112 -54.02 16.97 4.76
CA ARG A 112 -54.67 15.87 5.48
C ARG A 112 -55.37 14.87 4.56
N GLU A 113 -55.40 13.62 5.00
CA GLU A 113 -56.19 12.53 4.42
C GLU A 113 -57.05 11.89 5.51
N LEU A 114 -58.34 11.64 5.24
CA LEU A 114 -59.29 11.05 6.17
C LEU A 114 -59.70 9.67 5.67
N LYS A 115 -59.60 8.66 6.54
CA LYS A 115 -60.05 7.28 6.25
C LYS A 115 -61.02 6.83 7.32
N GLU A 116 -62.21 6.39 6.91
CA GLU A 116 -63.22 5.84 7.83
C GLU A 116 -63.32 4.33 7.66
N PHE A 117 -63.34 3.61 8.77
CA PHE A 117 -63.47 2.16 8.81
C PHE A 117 -64.52 1.75 9.84
N VAL A 118 -65.39 0.80 9.47
CA VAL A 118 -66.41 0.24 10.36
C VAL A 118 -66.23 -1.28 10.40
N ASN A 119 -66.06 -1.83 11.60
CA ASN A 119 -65.95 -3.27 11.82
C ASN A 119 -66.85 -3.68 12.98
N LYS A 120 -67.95 -4.35 12.65
CA LYS A 120 -69.02 -4.71 13.59
C LYS A 120 -69.49 -3.47 14.38
N SER A 121 -69.37 -3.52 15.70
CA SER A 121 -69.75 -2.43 16.60
C SER A 121 -68.66 -1.37 16.81
N LEU A 122 -67.54 -1.41 16.10
CA LEU A 122 -66.44 -0.44 16.23
C LEU A 122 -66.36 0.44 14.98
N SER A 123 -66.51 1.75 15.16
CA SER A 123 -66.31 2.75 14.10
C SER A 123 -65.04 3.54 14.37
N ILE A 124 -64.20 3.71 13.35
CA ILE A 124 -62.89 4.37 13.44
C ILE A 124 -62.76 5.42 12.33
N SER A 125 -62.32 6.62 12.69
CA SER A 125 -61.88 7.66 11.77
C SER A 125 -60.39 7.92 11.96
N THR A 126 -59.60 7.75 10.91
CA THR A 126 -58.15 8.00 10.90
C THR A 126 -57.85 9.32 10.23
N LEU A 127 -57.24 10.24 10.97
CA LEU A 127 -56.68 11.49 10.46
C LEU A 127 -55.19 11.30 10.18
N LEU A 128 -54.77 11.54 8.93
CA LEU A 128 -53.39 11.41 8.50
C LEU A 128 -52.84 12.79 8.08
N ILE A 129 -51.74 13.21 8.69
CA ILE A 129 -51.06 14.49 8.42
C ILE A 129 -49.76 14.21 7.69
N LYS A 130 -49.61 14.76 6.48
CA LYS A 130 -48.40 14.59 5.66
C LYS A 130 -47.49 15.79 5.83
N ASN A 131 -46.20 15.53 6.05
CA ASN A 131 -45.15 16.55 6.17
C ASN A 131 -45.45 17.57 7.29
N ALA A 132 -45.54 17.08 8.53
CA ALA A 132 -45.92 17.91 9.67
C ALA A 132 -44.92 19.03 9.98
N SER A 133 -45.42 20.15 10.47
CA SER A 133 -44.70 21.38 10.77
C SER A 133 -44.90 21.79 12.23
N LEU A 134 -44.12 22.77 12.72
CA LEU A 134 -44.32 23.33 14.06
C LEU A 134 -45.73 23.90 14.25
N SER A 135 -46.34 24.45 13.19
CA SER A 135 -47.70 24.98 13.24
C SER A 135 -48.78 23.92 13.45
N ASP A 136 -48.47 22.64 13.24
CA ASP A 136 -49.40 21.53 13.47
C ASP A 136 -49.45 21.10 14.94
N SER A 137 -48.64 21.72 15.82
CA SER A 137 -48.68 21.48 17.26
C SER A 137 -49.93 22.07 17.90
N GLY A 138 -50.58 21.32 18.79
CA GLY A 138 -51.72 21.80 19.55
C GLY A 138 -52.78 20.74 19.83
N GLN A 139 -54.02 21.21 19.98
CA GLN A 139 -55.20 20.39 20.30
C GLN A 139 -55.85 19.80 19.05
N TYR A 140 -55.90 18.47 19.01
CA TYR A 140 -56.68 17.69 18.05
C TYR A 140 -57.97 17.26 18.71
N VAL A 141 -59.10 17.69 18.18
CA VAL A 141 -60.43 17.33 18.69
C VAL A 141 -61.09 16.38 17.72
N CYS A 142 -61.51 15.21 18.20
CA CYS A 142 -62.42 14.34 17.47
C CYS A 142 -63.81 14.45 18.09
N ALA A 143 -64.77 14.92 17.32
CA ALA A 143 -66.18 14.95 17.67
C ALA A 143 -66.93 13.83 16.92
N ILE A 144 -67.86 13.20 17.63
CA ILE A 144 -68.77 12.21 17.06
C ILE A 144 -70.22 12.63 17.31
N SER A 145 -71.05 12.48 16.29
CA SER A 145 -72.47 12.79 16.39
C SER A 145 -73.32 11.67 15.81
N VAL A 146 -74.36 11.25 16.54
CA VAL A 146 -75.35 10.27 16.04
C VAL A 146 -76.75 10.68 16.48
N LEU A 147 -77.66 10.81 15.52
CA LEU A 147 -79.00 11.36 15.75
C LEU A 147 -78.89 12.77 16.38
N ASN A 148 -79.23 12.91 17.66
CA ASN A 148 -79.15 14.16 18.43
C ASN A 148 -78.13 14.09 19.58
N LEU A 149 -77.29 13.05 19.64
CA LEU A 149 -76.27 12.87 20.66
C LEU A 149 -74.91 13.29 20.10
N PHE A 150 -74.15 14.02 20.93
CA PHE A 150 -72.85 14.58 20.57
C PHE A 150 -71.86 14.28 21.69
N GLU A 151 -70.69 13.76 21.33
CA GLU A 151 -69.59 13.55 22.26
C GLU A 151 -68.28 13.91 21.57
N SER A 152 -67.28 14.33 22.33
CA SER A 152 -65.96 14.64 21.78
C SER A 152 -64.83 14.29 22.74
N ASN A 153 -63.63 14.15 22.18
CA ASN A 153 -62.41 13.97 22.95
C ASN A 153 -61.28 14.79 22.34
N VAL A 154 -60.29 15.14 23.17
CA VAL A 154 -59.20 16.04 22.82
C VAL A 154 -57.86 15.34 23.07
N LYS A 155 -56.92 15.51 22.14
CA LYS A 155 -55.53 15.06 22.27
C LYS A 155 -54.58 16.20 21.96
N ASN A 156 -53.66 16.49 22.87
CA ASN A 156 -52.56 17.42 22.64
C ASN A 156 -51.40 16.70 21.97
N ILE A 157 -50.87 17.29 20.90
CA ILE A 157 -49.69 16.79 20.19
C ILE A 157 -48.68 17.93 20.04
N GLU A 158 -47.43 17.65 20.38
CA GLU A 158 -46.31 18.57 20.25
C GLU A 158 -45.39 18.12 19.12
N PHE A 159 -45.13 18.98 18.14
CA PHE A 159 -44.07 18.78 17.15
C PHE A 159 -42.83 19.55 17.57
N LYS A 160 -41.69 18.86 17.63
CA LYS A 160 -40.40 19.44 18.00
C LYS A 160 -39.52 19.62 16.78
N GLU A 161 -38.73 20.69 16.78
CA GLU A 161 -37.63 20.84 15.83
C GLU A 161 -36.67 19.66 15.97
N ASN A 162 -36.06 19.27 14.86
CA ASN A 162 -35.08 18.20 14.82
C ASN A 162 -33.89 18.59 15.73
N ILE A 163 -33.82 18.05 16.95
CA ILE A 163 -32.66 18.27 17.82
C ILE A 163 -31.48 17.63 17.11
N VAL A 164 -30.55 18.47 16.66
CA VAL A 164 -29.30 18.03 16.03
C VAL A 164 -28.65 17.01 16.96
N GLN A 165 -28.53 15.76 16.53
CA GLN A 165 -27.82 14.75 17.31
C GLN A 165 -26.40 15.25 17.50
N PHE A 166 -25.93 15.28 18.73
CA PHE A 166 -24.67 15.90 19.12
C PHE A 166 -23.94 15.01 20.11
N VAL A 167 -22.62 15.13 20.13
CA VAL A 167 -21.72 14.48 21.08
C VAL A 167 -20.66 15.49 21.47
N LYS A 168 -20.30 15.55 22.75
CA LYS A 168 -19.29 16.45 23.29
C LYS A 168 -18.65 15.90 24.55
N PHE A 169 -17.32 15.88 24.64
CA PHE A 169 -16.60 15.62 25.89
C PHE A 169 -16.57 16.87 26.80
N LYS A 170 -16.77 16.71 28.11
CA LYS A 170 -16.87 17.84 29.07
C LYS A 170 -15.51 18.38 29.50
N ASP A 171 -14.60 17.49 29.90
CA ASP A 171 -13.28 17.86 30.43
C ASP A 171 -12.22 17.99 29.31
N LYS A 172 -12.61 18.61 28.20
CA LYS A 172 -11.70 18.88 27.08
C LYS A 172 -10.92 20.16 27.41
N ASN A 173 -9.75 20.02 28.01
CA ASN A 173 -8.87 21.14 28.29
C ASN A 173 -7.97 21.34 27.06
N ASP A 174 -8.43 22.11 26.07
CA ASP A 174 -7.81 22.24 24.74
C ASP A 174 -6.34 22.76 24.79
N LEU A 175 -5.95 23.41 25.89
CA LEU A 175 -4.58 23.92 26.15
C LEU A 175 -3.59 22.88 26.70
N MET A 176 -4.06 21.69 27.12
CA MET A 176 -3.24 20.71 27.83
C MET A 176 -3.65 19.31 27.41
N VAL A 177 -2.85 18.66 26.54
CA VAL A 177 -2.93 17.20 26.36
C VAL A 177 -2.90 16.59 27.76
N HIS A 178 -3.96 15.89 28.15
CA HIS A 178 -4.01 15.26 29.47
C HIS A 178 -2.84 14.27 29.53
N LYS A 179 -1.77 14.66 30.22
CA LYS A 179 -0.58 13.82 30.39
C LYS A 179 -0.85 12.93 31.58
N LYS A 180 -0.82 11.63 31.37
CA LYS A 180 -0.93 10.64 32.44
C LYS A 180 0.38 9.89 32.55
N ILE A 181 1.01 10.04 33.71
CA ILE A 181 2.29 9.41 34.01
C ILE A 181 2.01 8.13 34.78
N VAL A 182 2.55 7.02 34.32
CA VAL A 182 2.39 5.66 34.87
C VAL A 182 3.78 5.03 34.91
N ASN A 183 4.16 4.27 35.94
CA ASN A 183 5.47 3.58 35.89
C ASN A 183 5.37 2.29 35.08
N ASP A 184 6.50 1.82 34.56
CA ASP A 184 6.58 0.51 33.90
C ASP A 184 6.05 -0.59 34.84
N GLY A 185 5.09 -1.38 34.35
CA GLY A 185 4.38 -2.42 35.10
C GLY A 185 3.09 -1.98 35.82
N ASP A 186 2.83 -0.68 35.97
CA ASP A 186 1.60 -0.17 36.59
C ASP A 186 0.40 -0.18 35.60
N ASP A 187 -0.82 -0.03 36.13
CA ASP A 187 -2.04 0.03 35.32
C ASP A 187 -2.36 1.48 34.90
N PHE A 188 -2.70 1.68 33.63
CA PHE A 188 -3.21 2.95 33.10
C PHE A 188 -4.72 2.98 33.13
N LEU A 189 -5.29 4.10 33.59
CA LEU A 189 -6.73 4.36 33.63
C LEU A 189 -7.01 5.76 33.07
N TRP A 190 -7.90 5.91 32.12
CA TRP A 190 -8.32 7.19 31.56
C TRP A 190 -9.83 7.31 31.66
N ASP A 191 -10.29 8.18 32.56
CA ASP A 191 -11.71 8.46 32.80
C ASP A 191 -12.11 9.75 32.10
N MET A 192 -13.24 9.72 31.38
CA MET A 192 -13.75 10.84 30.59
C MET A 192 -15.24 11.04 30.85
N GLN A 193 -15.67 12.31 30.92
CA GLN A 193 -17.08 12.67 30.94
C GLN A 193 -17.53 13.21 29.57
N PHE A 194 -18.74 12.85 29.16
CA PHE A 194 -19.35 13.27 27.91
C PHE A 194 -20.83 13.65 28.08
N GLU A 195 -21.31 14.43 27.12
CA GLU A 195 -22.71 14.75 26.86
C GLU A 195 -23.01 14.36 25.41
N GLY A 196 -24.08 13.60 25.18
CA GLY A 196 -24.47 13.30 23.81
C GLY A 196 -25.87 12.72 23.72
N TYR A 197 -26.45 12.84 22.53
CA TYR A 197 -27.77 12.34 22.17
C TYR A 197 -27.77 11.87 20.71
N PRO A 198 -28.42 10.75 20.36
CA PRO A 198 -29.23 9.84 21.19
C PRO A 198 -28.41 8.83 22.03
N ARG A 199 -29.08 7.96 22.78
CA ARG A 199 -28.48 6.96 23.70
C ARG A 199 -27.48 6.00 23.06
N ASN A 200 -27.65 5.70 21.77
CA ASN A 200 -26.87 4.72 21.03
C ASN A 200 -25.63 5.35 20.37
N LEU A 201 -24.75 5.95 21.19
CA LEU A 201 -23.45 6.44 20.73
C LEU A 201 -22.47 5.28 20.57
N ILE A 202 -21.56 5.41 19.59
CA ILE A 202 -20.51 4.44 19.29
C ILE A 202 -19.17 5.04 19.73
N TYR A 203 -18.41 4.32 20.57
CA TYR A 203 -17.06 4.74 20.96
C TYR A 203 -16.00 3.88 20.26
N THR A 204 -14.90 4.52 19.87
CA THR A 204 -13.79 3.89 19.16
C THR A 204 -12.46 4.39 19.71
N PHE A 205 -11.61 3.50 20.19
CA PHE A 205 -10.27 3.83 20.74
C PHE A 205 -9.16 3.53 19.74
N TYR A 206 -8.22 4.48 19.62
CA TYR A 206 -7.02 4.36 18.81
C TYR A 206 -5.77 4.43 19.67
N ASN A 207 -4.78 3.61 19.32
CA ASN A 207 -3.45 3.67 19.92
C ASN A 207 -2.61 4.82 19.31
N PRO A 208 -1.37 5.05 19.78
CA PRO A 208 -0.48 6.09 19.26
C PRO A 208 -0.12 5.98 17.78
N TYR A 209 -0.32 4.80 17.18
CA TYR A 209 -0.06 4.54 15.76
C TYR A 209 -1.31 4.73 14.89
N GLY A 210 -2.44 5.13 15.48
CA GLY A 210 -3.72 5.31 14.79
C GLY A 210 -4.49 4.02 14.54
N GLU A 211 -4.13 2.92 15.20
CA GLU A 211 -4.79 1.62 15.04
C GLU A 211 -5.83 1.33 16.13
N LEU A 212 -6.88 0.61 15.73
CA LEU A 212 -7.89 0.05 16.62
C LEU A 212 -7.29 -1.08 17.47
N PHE A 213 -7.24 -0.91 18.80
CA PHE A 213 -6.53 -1.85 19.67
C PHE A 213 -7.39 -2.51 20.76
N LEU A 214 -8.55 -1.95 21.13
CA LEU A 214 -9.33 -2.39 22.30
C LEU A 214 -9.72 -3.89 22.28
N HIS A 215 -9.97 -4.48 21.12
CA HIS A 215 -10.28 -5.90 20.97
C HIS A 215 -9.08 -6.77 20.59
N LYS A 216 -7.94 -6.16 20.25
CA LYS A 216 -6.70 -6.86 19.89
C LYS A 216 -5.80 -7.07 21.10
N ASP A 217 -5.71 -6.09 21.98
CA ASP A 217 -4.92 -6.18 23.21
C ASP A 217 -5.75 -6.68 24.38
N LYS A 218 -5.42 -7.87 24.89
CA LYS A 218 -6.09 -8.49 26.03
C LYS A 218 -5.90 -7.74 27.35
N ARG A 219 -4.94 -6.81 27.42
CA ARG A 219 -4.69 -5.96 28.60
C ARG A 219 -5.58 -4.73 28.63
N ALA A 220 -6.16 -4.34 27.48
CA ALA A 220 -6.98 -3.16 27.35
C ALA A 220 -8.46 -3.48 27.56
N ASN A 221 -9.17 -2.63 28.30
CA ASN A 221 -10.61 -2.75 28.52
C ASN A 221 -11.26 -1.37 28.63
N ALA A 222 -12.50 -1.24 28.16
CA ALA A 222 -13.27 0.01 28.25
C ALA A 222 -14.55 -0.20 29.07
N SER A 223 -14.94 0.83 29.82
CA SER A 223 -16.23 0.87 30.52
C SER A 223 -17.04 2.08 30.05
N TYR A 224 -18.31 1.87 29.71
CA TYR A 224 -19.20 2.90 29.17
C TYR A 224 -20.53 2.92 29.95
N ALA A 225 -20.88 4.09 30.50
CA ALA A 225 -22.09 4.33 31.28
C ALA A 225 -22.79 5.60 30.79
N TYR A 226 -23.78 5.45 29.91
CA TYR A 226 -24.47 6.58 29.29
C TYR A 226 -25.24 7.46 30.29
N GLU A 227 -25.95 6.85 31.26
CA GLU A 227 -26.75 7.61 32.24
C GLU A 227 -25.89 8.49 33.15
N GLU A 228 -24.63 8.09 33.35
CA GLU A 228 -23.62 8.86 34.10
C GLU A 228 -22.81 9.79 33.20
N GLY A 229 -22.97 9.70 31.88
CA GLY A 229 -22.14 10.40 30.90
C GLY A 229 -20.66 10.04 31.03
N LYS A 230 -20.32 8.80 31.38
CA LYS A 230 -18.94 8.37 31.66
C LYS A 230 -18.44 7.33 30.66
N LEU A 231 -17.23 7.54 30.15
CA LEU A 231 -16.48 6.59 29.33
C LEU A 231 -15.08 6.47 29.92
N SER A 232 -14.58 5.25 30.07
CA SER A 232 -13.23 5.02 30.59
C SER A 232 -12.48 3.97 29.78
N LEU A 233 -11.16 4.13 29.69
CA LEU A 233 -10.22 3.16 29.16
C LEU A 233 -9.27 2.70 30.27
N SER A 234 -8.96 1.41 30.32
CA SER A 234 -7.95 0.83 31.20
C SER A 234 -6.99 -0.05 30.41
N ILE A 235 -5.69 0.04 30.70
CA ILE A 235 -4.65 -0.84 30.15
C ILE A 235 -3.86 -1.40 31.33
N LYS A 236 -3.87 -2.72 31.50
CA LYS A 236 -3.18 -3.39 32.60
C LYS A 236 -1.70 -3.63 32.30
N ARG A 237 -0.83 -3.48 33.29
CA ARG A 237 0.63 -3.71 33.19
C ARG A 237 1.21 -3.03 31.95
N VAL A 238 1.20 -1.71 31.99
CA VAL A 238 1.71 -0.85 30.92
C VAL A 238 3.21 -1.02 30.79
N THR A 239 3.71 -1.06 29.56
CA THR A 239 5.15 -1.10 29.27
C THR A 239 5.59 0.18 28.59
N VAL A 240 6.91 0.39 28.53
CA VAL A 240 7.53 1.50 27.80
C VAL A 240 7.11 1.62 26.33
N GLU A 241 6.61 0.53 25.72
CA GLU A 241 6.15 0.48 24.32
C GLU A 241 4.73 1.01 24.14
N ASP A 242 3.94 1.08 25.22
CA ASP A 242 2.61 1.67 25.23
C ASP A 242 2.68 3.21 25.28
N PHE A 243 3.86 3.81 25.27
CA PHE A 243 4.04 5.26 25.26
C PHE A 243 3.40 5.90 24.03
N GLY A 244 2.66 6.99 24.24
CA GLY A 244 2.21 7.85 23.15
C GLY A 244 0.85 8.48 23.37
N ASN A 245 0.30 9.05 22.30
CA ASN A 245 -0.98 9.75 22.33
C ASN A 245 -2.13 8.81 21.95
N TYR A 246 -2.95 8.43 22.91
CA TYR A 246 -4.16 7.68 22.68
C TYR A 246 -5.30 8.64 22.36
N SER A 247 -6.19 8.20 21.47
CA SER A 247 -7.39 8.96 21.14
C SER A 247 -8.64 8.11 21.25
N VAL A 248 -9.75 8.77 21.51
CA VAL A 248 -11.07 8.16 21.46
C VAL A 248 -11.99 9.02 20.63
N ARG A 249 -12.78 8.38 19.77
CA ARG A 249 -13.88 9.00 19.03
C ARG A 249 -15.20 8.50 19.60
N LEU A 250 -16.10 9.42 19.92
CA LEU A 250 -17.48 9.12 20.30
C LEU A 250 -18.42 9.69 19.23
N GLU A 251 -19.22 8.82 18.60
CA GLU A 251 -19.98 9.12 17.38
C GLU A 251 -21.48 8.82 17.58
N ALA A 252 -22.33 9.73 17.10
CA ALA A 252 -23.77 9.59 17.04
C ALA A 252 -24.22 8.94 15.71
N PRO A 253 -25.43 8.36 15.63
CA PRO A 253 -25.91 7.65 14.44
C PRO A 253 -25.99 8.48 13.15
N ASN A 254 -26.07 9.81 13.25
CA ASN A 254 -26.02 10.73 12.10
C ASN A 254 -24.59 11.01 11.60
N GLY A 255 -23.57 10.43 12.21
CA GLY A 255 -22.15 10.68 11.91
C GLY A 255 -21.56 11.91 12.60
N SER A 256 -22.30 12.60 13.49
CA SER A 256 -21.72 13.63 14.36
C SER A 256 -20.81 12.96 15.39
N TYR A 257 -19.58 13.45 15.55
CA TYR A 257 -18.65 12.89 16.52
C TYR A 257 -17.86 13.97 17.26
N ASP A 258 -17.31 13.61 18.41
CA ASP A 258 -16.26 14.37 19.10
C ASP A 258 -15.11 13.43 19.47
N GLU A 259 -13.93 14.00 19.62
CA GLU A 259 -12.70 13.29 19.95
C GLU A 259 -12.03 13.84 21.20
N ASN A 260 -11.43 12.94 21.97
CA ASN A 260 -10.61 13.27 23.13
C ASN A 260 -9.25 12.56 23.04
N TYR A 261 -8.23 13.11 23.70
CA TYR A 261 -6.85 12.67 23.61
C TYR A 261 -6.18 12.61 24.98
N VAL A 262 -5.27 11.65 25.16
CA VAL A 262 -4.45 11.51 26.36
C VAL A 262 -3.04 11.06 25.97
N MET A 263 -2.03 11.73 26.51
CA MET A 263 -0.64 11.30 26.34
C MET A 263 -0.25 10.41 27.52
N LEU A 264 -0.09 9.12 27.25
CA LEU A 264 0.44 8.15 28.21
C LEU A 264 1.95 8.26 28.24
N ILE A 265 2.48 8.59 29.41
CA ILE A 265 3.92 8.70 29.69
C ILE A 265 4.30 7.59 30.64
N VAL A 266 5.19 6.69 30.23
CA VAL A 266 5.53 5.49 30.99
C VAL A 266 6.89 5.64 31.66
N ASN A 267 6.98 5.94 32.94
CA ASN A 267 8.27 6.10 33.61
C ASN A 267 9.01 4.75 33.75
N GLY A 268 10.10 4.57 33.01
CA GLY A 268 10.88 3.32 32.96
C GLY A 268 12.29 3.50 32.40
N VAL A 269 13.00 2.39 32.20
CA VAL A 269 14.35 2.39 31.61
C VAL A 269 14.28 2.92 30.16
N PRO A 270 15.12 3.88 29.74
CA PRO A 270 15.06 4.45 28.39
C PRO A 270 15.42 3.40 27.34
N LYS A 271 14.68 3.36 26.22
CA LYS A 271 14.96 2.45 25.10
C LYS A 271 15.46 3.27 23.91
N GLY A 272 16.57 2.87 23.32
CA GLY A 272 17.08 3.46 22.07
C GLY A 272 17.10 2.42 20.97
N GLU A 273 16.87 2.81 19.73
CA GLU A 273 16.94 1.89 18.59
C GLU A 273 17.43 2.63 17.33
N PHE A 274 18.42 2.09 16.63
CA PHE A 274 18.88 2.66 15.37
C PHE A 274 17.92 2.29 14.22
N SER A 275 17.72 3.19 13.27
CA SER A 275 16.98 2.91 12.03
C SER A 275 17.63 1.76 11.25
N GLU A 276 16.80 0.97 10.56
CA GLU A 276 17.25 -0.04 9.60
C GLU A 276 18.00 0.62 8.43
N ASN A 277 19.29 0.87 8.64
CA ASN A 277 20.16 1.44 7.62
C ASN A 277 20.72 0.35 6.70
N PRO A 278 20.99 0.64 5.42
CA PRO A 278 21.66 -0.30 4.53
C PRO A 278 23.00 -0.71 5.16
N PHE A 279 23.20 -2.02 5.34
CA PHE A 279 24.35 -2.61 6.02
C PHE A 279 25.71 -2.23 5.38
N ILE A 280 25.73 -1.66 4.18
CA ILE A 280 26.93 -1.32 3.43
C ILE A 280 26.87 0.15 2.98
N LEU A 281 27.85 0.93 3.42
CA LEU A 281 27.99 2.35 3.11
C LEU A 281 29.13 2.58 2.11
N PRO A 282 28.94 3.44 1.09
CA PRO A 282 30.02 3.84 0.19
C PRO A 282 31.05 4.71 0.93
N PRO A 283 32.36 4.57 0.62
CA PRO A 283 33.40 5.35 1.28
C PRO A 283 33.23 6.85 1.00
N ASP A 284 33.51 7.66 2.02
CA ASP A 284 33.57 9.13 1.97
C ASP A 284 32.28 9.84 1.52
N LYS A 285 31.15 9.15 1.48
CA LYS A 285 29.83 9.76 1.28
C LYS A 285 29.15 10.04 2.60
N ASN A 286 28.41 11.15 2.65
CA ASN A 286 27.56 11.48 3.79
C ASN A 286 26.40 10.49 3.87
N VAL A 287 26.34 9.76 4.98
CA VAL A 287 25.28 8.81 5.32
C VAL A 287 24.52 9.35 6.51
N THR A 288 23.20 9.25 6.42
CA THR A 288 22.32 9.66 7.50
C THR A 288 21.90 8.43 8.31
N ILE A 289 22.12 8.45 9.62
CA ILE A 289 21.75 7.39 10.55
C ILE A 289 20.80 7.99 11.57
N THR A 290 19.70 7.31 11.82
CA THR A 290 18.70 7.78 12.76
C THR A 290 18.73 6.90 14.00
N LEU A 291 18.67 7.49 15.19
CA LEU A 291 18.47 6.83 16.47
C LEU A 291 17.13 7.28 17.02
N PHE A 292 16.19 6.35 17.13
CA PHE A 292 14.93 6.52 17.81
C PHE A 292 15.17 6.38 19.32
N ILE A 293 14.69 7.34 20.10
CA ILE A 293 14.86 7.40 21.53
C ILE A 293 13.49 7.47 22.19
N LEU A 294 13.14 6.41 22.91
CA LEU A 294 12.04 6.35 23.84
C LEU A 294 12.59 6.68 25.23
N ALA A 295 12.65 7.97 25.55
CA ALA A 295 13.20 8.46 26.82
C ALA A 295 12.09 8.80 27.83
N PHE A 296 12.34 8.45 29.10
CA PHE A 296 11.42 8.65 30.21
C PHE A 296 12.04 9.45 31.35
N ASN A 297 11.87 10.77 31.38
CA ASN A 297 11.87 11.55 32.62
C ASN A 297 11.31 12.95 32.34
N LEU A 298 10.21 13.34 32.99
CA LEU A 298 9.59 14.66 32.81
C LEU A 298 10.34 15.80 33.51
N ASN A 299 11.30 15.50 34.39
CA ASN A 299 12.06 16.51 35.12
C ASN A 299 13.20 17.13 34.29
N LYS A 300 13.48 16.60 33.09
CA LYS A 300 14.36 17.22 32.09
C LYS A 300 13.65 17.23 30.75
N SER A 301 13.60 18.39 30.09
CA SER A 301 12.95 18.55 28.79
C SER A 301 13.64 17.79 27.65
N GLN A 302 14.80 17.17 27.90
CA GLN A 302 15.68 16.61 26.88
C GLN A 302 16.42 15.37 27.43
N PRO A 303 16.45 14.23 26.70
CA PRO A 303 17.28 13.08 27.08
C PRO A 303 18.76 13.41 26.96
N ASP A 304 19.58 12.90 27.88
CA ASP A 304 21.04 13.06 27.86
C ASP A 304 21.63 12.00 26.92
N VAL A 305 22.08 12.42 25.73
CA VAL A 305 22.56 11.51 24.69
C VAL A 305 24.01 11.83 24.36
N SER A 306 24.87 10.82 24.46
CA SER A 306 26.28 10.93 24.08
C SER A 306 26.70 9.77 23.16
N CYS A 307 27.10 10.10 21.94
CA CYS A 307 27.52 9.12 20.94
C CYS A 307 29.03 9.20 20.65
N TYR A 308 29.66 8.05 20.39
CA TYR A 308 31.07 7.93 20.09
C TYR A 308 31.36 6.80 19.10
N LEU A 309 32.44 6.94 18.33
CA LEU A 309 32.78 6.10 17.19
C LEU A 309 34.13 5.37 17.42
N GLY A 310 34.10 4.14 17.93
CA GLY A 310 35.29 3.32 18.21
C GLY A 310 36.16 3.78 19.40
N SER A 311 37.03 2.88 19.90
CA SER A 311 37.68 2.97 21.21
C SER A 311 38.77 4.05 21.31
N ASN A 312 38.56 4.97 22.26
CA ASN A 312 39.37 6.13 22.60
C ASN A 312 39.31 7.27 21.57
N CYS A 313 38.44 8.25 21.85
CA CYS A 313 38.70 9.62 21.45
C CYS A 313 40.05 10.04 22.03
N ILE A 314 41.12 9.91 21.24
CA ILE A 314 42.36 10.64 21.49
C ILE A 314 41.99 12.11 21.30
N ARG A 315 41.96 12.82 22.43
CA ARG A 315 41.80 14.27 22.60
C ARG A 315 41.68 15.07 21.29
N GLY A 316 40.50 15.65 21.06
CA GLY A 316 40.41 16.91 20.32
C GLY A 316 39.62 16.92 19.02
N ILE A 317 38.46 16.24 18.92
CA ILE A 317 37.43 16.61 17.94
C ILE A 317 36.05 16.52 18.60
N ARG A 318 35.49 17.66 19.00
CA ARG A 318 34.06 17.82 19.32
C ARG A 318 33.33 18.26 18.05
N PHE A 319 32.72 17.34 17.32
CA PHE A 319 31.62 17.61 16.37
C PHE A 319 30.73 16.36 16.40
N CYS A 320 29.40 16.42 16.51
CA CYS A 320 28.47 17.31 15.83
C CYS A 320 27.56 18.12 16.79
N LYS A 321 27.24 19.36 16.41
CA LYS A 321 26.05 20.06 16.92
C LYS A 321 24.82 19.25 16.51
N VAL A 322 24.09 18.72 17.49
CA VAL A 322 22.76 18.13 17.31
C VAL A 322 21.80 19.30 17.06
N ALA A 323 21.18 19.34 15.88
CA ALA A 323 20.07 20.22 15.62
C ALA A 323 18.78 19.49 16.02
N GLU A 324 18.05 20.11 16.95
CA GLU A 324 16.67 19.82 17.38
C GLU A 324 16.39 18.47 18.06
N ILE A 325 15.80 18.59 19.25
CA ILE A 325 15.56 17.52 20.21
C ILE A 325 14.09 17.13 20.09
N SER A 326 13.87 15.98 19.47
CA SER A 326 12.64 15.19 19.52
C SER A 326 13.03 13.74 19.83
N SER A 327 12.06 12.83 19.98
CA SER A 327 12.26 11.38 20.18
C SER A 327 13.07 10.67 19.07
N VAL A 328 13.67 11.43 18.15
CA VAL A 328 14.44 10.99 17.00
C VAL A 328 15.69 11.86 16.90
N ILE A 329 16.86 11.23 16.92
CA ILE A 329 18.15 11.88 16.68
C ILE A 329 18.70 11.44 15.33
N VAL A 330 19.03 12.41 14.48
CA VAL A 330 19.57 12.15 13.15
C VAL A 330 21.05 12.54 13.12
N PHE A 331 21.91 11.58 12.80
CA PHE A 331 23.34 11.76 12.59
C PHE A 331 23.64 11.79 11.10
N THR A 332 24.48 12.72 10.65
CA THR A 332 25.11 12.64 9.33
C THR A 332 26.59 12.35 9.52
N LEU A 333 27.04 11.20 9.04
CA LEU A 333 28.42 10.73 9.16
C LEU A 333 29.01 10.48 7.77
N SER A 334 30.28 10.82 7.59
CA SER A 334 31.11 10.35 6.47
C SER A 334 32.19 9.44 7.04
N LEU A 335 32.26 8.20 6.54
CA LEU A 335 33.11 7.15 7.09
C LEU A 335 34.03 6.63 5.99
N SER A 336 35.33 6.61 6.28
CA SER A 336 36.37 6.03 5.43
C SER A 336 36.68 4.57 5.77
N SER A 337 36.25 4.09 6.94
CA SER A 337 36.42 2.71 7.38
C SER A 337 35.26 2.24 8.26
N SER A 338 35.04 0.92 8.30
CA SER A 338 34.01 0.32 9.15
C SER A 338 34.27 0.60 10.63
N ARG A 339 33.26 1.14 11.33
CA ARG A 339 33.36 1.50 12.75
C ARG A 339 32.05 1.23 13.48
N GLY A 340 32.15 0.95 14.78
CA GLY A 340 31.00 0.90 15.68
C GLY A 340 30.63 2.30 16.16
N LEU A 341 29.37 2.68 15.97
CA LEU A 341 28.76 3.85 16.58
C LEU A 341 28.06 3.40 17.85
N ILE A 342 28.47 3.95 18.99
CA ILE A 342 27.88 3.66 20.29
C ILE A 342 27.26 4.92 20.82
N CYS A 343 25.97 4.87 21.14
CA CYS A 343 25.22 5.95 21.76
C CYS A 343 24.79 5.56 23.17
N LYS A 344 25.10 6.41 24.15
CA LYS A 344 24.56 6.33 25.50
C LYS A 344 23.34 7.23 25.57
N VAL A 345 22.22 6.67 26.02
CA VAL A 345 20.97 7.39 26.20
C VAL A 345 20.61 7.34 27.68
N GLY A 346 20.54 8.51 28.32
CA GLY A 346 20.19 8.66 29.71
C GLY A 346 18.93 9.49 29.89
N ASN A 347 18.08 9.08 30.83
CA ASN A 347 16.92 9.86 31.29
C ASN A 347 17.19 10.60 32.63
N GLY A 348 18.45 10.63 33.07
CA GLY A 348 18.88 11.21 34.34
C GLY A 348 18.78 10.27 35.56
N ILE A 349 18.18 9.08 35.41
CA ILE A 349 18.12 8.03 36.44
C ILE A 349 18.88 6.79 35.94
N ASP A 350 18.51 6.30 34.76
CA ASP A 350 19.10 5.14 34.10
C ASP A 350 19.80 5.54 32.79
N VAL A 351 20.79 4.75 32.39
CA VAL A 351 21.55 4.94 31.14
C VAL A 351 21.63 3.62 30.37
N VAL A 352 21.15 3.63 29.13
CA VAL A 352 21.24 2.50 28.20
C VAL A 352 22.28 2.78 27.12
N ARG A 353 22.95 1.73 26.65
CA ARG A 353 23.94 1.79 25.57
C ARG A 353 23.38 1.08 24.34
N GLU A 354 23.23 1.84 23.27
CA GLU A 354 22.90 1.31 21.96
C GLU A 354 24.13 1.32 21.07
N MET A 355 24.30 0.25 20.28
CA MET A 355 25.43 0.09 19.38
C MET A 355 24.94 -0.33 18.00
N THR A 356 25.39 0.38 16.97
CA THR A 356 25.25 -0.05 15.57
C THR A 356 26.61 -0.10 14.91
N TYR A 357 26.77 -1.06 14.00
CA TYR A 357 27.99 -1.24 13.22
C TYR A 357 27.78 -0.65 11.83
N LEU A 358 28.60 0.35 11.50
CA LEU A 358 28.56 1.01 10.21
C LEU A 358 29.67 0.41 9.36
N PHE A 359 29.30 -0.45 8.41
CA PHE A 359 30.27 -1.10 7.53
C PHE A 359 30.48 -0.27 6.27
N VAL A 360 31.72 0.13 6.03
CA VAL A 360 32.12 0.82 4.79
C VAL A 360 32.73 -0.23 3.86
N SER A 361 32.12 -0.46 2.70
CA SER A 361 32.65 -1.37 1.69
C SER A 361 33.38 -0.60 0.62
N VAL A 362 34.64 -0.98 0.36
CA VAL A 362 35.37 -0.61 -0.85
C VAL A 362 35.26 -1.80 -1.79
N ILE A 363 34.10 -2.06 -2.40
CA ILE A 363 34.00 -3.06 -3.46
C ILE A 363 33.14 -2.53 -4.61
N PRO A 364 33.62 -2.60 -5.86
CA PRO A 364 32.84 -2.25 -7.04
C PRO A 364 31.64 -3.18 -7.19
N THR A 365 30.67 -2.73 -7.96
CA THR A 365 29.53 -3.48 -8.50
C THR A 365 29.87 -4.91 -8.92
N ASP A 366 29.78 -5.88 -8.01
CA ASP A 366 29.31 -7.24 -8.31
C ASP A 366 29.08 -8.04 -7.01
N HIS A 367 27.97 -8.76 -6.96
CA HIS A 367 27.48 -9.52 -5.81
C HIS A 367 28.35 -10.76 -5.50
N SER A 368 29.57 -10.60 -4.98
CA SER A 368 30.35 -11.74 -4.47
C SER A 368 29.78 -12.22 -3.12
N ALA A 369 29.34 -13.47 -3.07
CA ALA A 369 28.55 -14.07 -1.99
C ALA A 369 29.19 -13.99 -0.59
N LEU A 370 28.38 -13.64 0.42
CA LEU A 370 28.77 -13.48 1.83
C LEU A 370 29.15 -14.82 2.53
N PHE A 371 28.76 -15.95 1.92
CA PHE A 371 29.02 -17.33 2.36
C PHE A 371 29.37 -18.18 1.13
N LEU A 372 30.49 -18.89 1.17
CA LEU A 372 31.07 -19.61 0.02
C LEU A 372 31.69 -20.93 0.47
N VAL A 373 31.40 -22.02 -0.25
CA VAL A 373 32.15 -23.29 -0.13
C VAL A 373 32.95 -23.51 -1.41
N MET A 374 34.25 -23.73 -1.26
CA MET A 374 35.15 -24.10 -2.35
C MET A 374 35.52 -25.56 -2.21
N VAL A 375 35.29 -26.34 -3.26
CA VAL A 375 35.70 -27.75 -3.36
C VAL A 375 36.70 -27.88 -4.49
N ARG A 376 37.92 -28.26 -4.16
CA ARG A 376 39.00 -28.48 -5.11
C ARG A 376 39.33 -29.96 -5.17
N THR A 377 39.12 -30.56 -6.33
CA THR A 377 39.62 -31.90 -6.68
C THR A 377 40.85 -31.76 -7.57
N GLU A 378 41.51 -32.85 -7.93
CA GLU A 378 42.65 -32.80 -8.86
C GLU A 378 42.24 -32.36 -10.28
N ASN A 379 40.96 -32.53 -10.63
CA ASN A 379 40.43 -32.30 -11.98
C ASN A 379 39.50 -31.07 -12.09
N ALA A 380 39.01 -30.51 -10.97
CA ALA A 380 38.05 -29.40 -10.98
C ALA A 380 38.14 -28.50 -9.72
N LEU A 381 37.71 -27.25 -9.86
CA LEU A 381 37.43 -26.31 -8.77
C LEU A 381 35.97 -25.87 -8.85
N VAL A 382 35.19 -26.16 -7.80
CA VAL A 382 33.75 -25.88 -7.73
C VAL A 382 33.48 -24.90 -6.59
N ASN A 383 32.73 -23.84 -6.87
CA ASN A 383 32.36 -22.80 -5.92
C ASN A 383 30.84 -22.83 -5.68
N LEU A 384 30.42 -23.05 -4.44
CA LEU A 384 29.02 -23.15 -4.05
C LEU A 384 28.61 -21.91 -3.23
N THR A 385 27.57 -21.20 -3.66
CA THR A 385 27.08 -19.96 -3.03
C THR A 385 25.61 -19.98 -2.65
N SER A 386 24.86 -21.00 -3.08
CA SER A 386 23.41 -21.10 -2.91
C SER A 386 23.05 -21.96 -1.70
N PRO A 387 22.46 -21.40 -0.62
CA PRO A 387 22.00 -22.19 0.51
C PRO A 387 20.88 -23.17 0.12
N GLY A 388 20.91 -24.38 0.68
CA GLY A 388 19.81 -25.36 0.54
C GLY A 388 19.73 -26.19 -0.75
N THR A 389 20.65 -26.02 -1.71
CA THR A 389 20.75 -26.89 -2.89
C THR A 389 21.78 -28.00 -2.65
N LEU A 390 21.44 -29.24 -3.00
CA LEU A 390 22.35 -30.38 -2.93
C LEU A 390 23.05 -30.54 -4.28
N GLU A 391 24.33 -30.15 -4.37
CA GLU A 391 25.16 -30.40 -5.54
C GLU A 391 26.00 -31.67 -5.39
N THR A 392 26.21 -32.38 -6.49
CA THR A 392 27.05 -33.58 -6.57
C THR A 392 28.32 -33.27 -7.36
N ILE A 393 29.48 -33.55 -6.77
CA ILE A 393 30.80 -33.29 -7.34
C ILE A 393 31.49 -34.63 -7.59
N ASN A 394 32.04 -34.82 -8.78
CA ASN A 394 32.69 -36.08 -9.15
C ASN A 394 34.18 -36.07 -8.77
N ALA A 395 34.67 -37.18 -8.21
CA ALA A 395 36.09 -37.40 -7.94
C ALA A 395 36.50 -38.84 -8.34
N THR A 396 37.79 -39.03 -8.66
CA THR A 396 38.34 -40.36 -8.94
C THR A 396 38.98 -40.99 -7.71
N GLU A 397 38.95 -42.32 -7.62
CA GLU A 397 39.60 -43.04 -6.51
C GLU A 397 41.09 -42.69 -6.44
N GLY A 398 41.56 -42.32 -5.25
CA GLY A 398 42.94 -41.92 -5.02
C GLY A 398 43.20 -40.41 -5.13
N ASP A 399 42.22 -39.61 -5.53
CA ASP A 399 42.35 -38.15 -5.57
C ASP A 399 42.51 -37.55 -4.18
N ASN A 400 43.21 -36.41 -4.13
CA ASN A 400 43.20 -35.52 -2.97
C ASN A 400 42.11 -34.47 -3.14
N ILE A 401 41.29 -34.28 -2.10
CA ILE A 401 40.17 -33.33 -2.10
C ILE A 401 40.38 -32.30 -1.00
N ASN A 402 40.40 -31.03 -1.40
CA ASN A 402 40.45 -29.90 -0.48
C ASN A 402 39.09 -29.22 -0.47
N ILE A 403 38.45 -29.20 0.70
CA ILE A 403 37.19 -28.50 0.95
C ILE A 403 37.50 -27.32 1.84
N ALA A 404 37.05 -26.13 1.46
CA ALA A 404 37.20 -24.93 2.26
C ALA A 404 35.86 -24.20 2.35
N CYS A 405 35.36 -24.03 3.56
CA CYS A 405 34.14 -23.31 3.81
C CYS A 405 34.44 -21.96 4.43
N PHE A 406 34.06 -20.88 3.73
CA PHE A 406 34.32 -19.51 4.12
C PHE A 406 33.03 -18.72 4.34
N ALA A 407 33.03 -17.92 5.39
CA ALA A 407 32.04 -16.88 5.60
C ALA A 407 32.74 -15.58 5.98
N LEU A 408 32.17 -14.44 5.61
CA LEU A 408 32.77 -13.16 5.96
C LEU A 408 32.63 -12.89 7.46
N ALA A 409 33.75 -12.62 8.13
CA ALA A 409 33.83 -12.53 9.58
C ALA A 409 33.00 -11.39 10.18
N TYR A 410 32.61 -10.40 9.36
CA TYR A 410 31.76 -9.29 9.76
C TYR A 410 30.25 -9.61 9.71
N ALA A 411 29.85 -10.66 8.98
CA ALA A 411 28.45 -11.07 8.81
C ALA A 411 28.11 -12.36 9.56
N TYR A 412 29.12 -13.18 9.86
CA TYR A 412 28.97 -14.49 10.49
C TYR A 412 29.83 -14.62 11.75
N ASN A 413 29.27 -15.25 12.78
CA ASN A 413 29.91 -15.47 14.08
C ASN A 413 30.89 -16.66 14.04
N PHE A 414 30.52 -17.72 13.34
CA PHE A 414 31.39 -18.87 13.10
C PHE A 414 30.99 -19.66 11.86
N THR A 415 31.94 -20.40 11.32
CA THR A 415 31.76 -21.42 10.29
C THR A 415 32.06 -22.81 10.85
N PHE A 416 31.26 -23.79 10.46
CA PHE A 416 31.41 -25.18 10.86
C PHE A 416 31.27 -26.10 9.65
N LEU A 417 32.19 -27.06 9.51
CA LEU A 417 32.12 -28.10 8.49
C LEU A 417 31.78 -29.43 9.18
N ASN A 418 30.62 -29.99 8.88
CA ASN A 418 30.11 -31.23 9.44
C ASN A 418 30.81 -32.43 8.78
N TYR A 419 31.86 -32.94 9.43
CA TYR A 419 32.63 -34.10 9.00
C TYR A 419 33.17 -34.86 10.22
N SER A 420 33.22 -36.19 10.16
CA SER A 420 33.62 -37.06 11.28
C SER A 420 35.13 -37.12 11.53
N GLY A 421 35.95 -36.58 10.63
CA GLY A 421 37.40 -36.47 10.79
C GLY A 421 37.87 -35.08 11.23
N LYS A 422 39.19 -34.89 11.34
CA LYS A 422 39.80 -33.63 11.78
C LYS A 422 39.65 -32.55 10.69
N THR A 423 39.11 -31.40 11.07
CA THR A 423 39.07 -30.18 10.24
C THR A 423 40.06 -29.15 10.80
N ASP A 424 40.68 -28.37 9.92
CA ASP A 424 41.63 -27.33 10.28
C ASP A 424 40.99 -25.94 10.15
N ILE A 425 41.47 -25.01 10.98
CA ILE A 425 41.08 -23.59 10.90
C ILE A 425 41.90 -22.97 9.77
N CYS A 426 41.22 -22.31 8.84
CA CYS A 426 41.85 -21.60 7.73
C CYS A 426 41.31 -20.18 7.57
N ASP A 427 40.97 -19.55 8.68
CA ASP A 427 40.53 -18.16 8.75
C ASP A 427 41.50 -17.23 8.02
N THR A 428 40.97 -16.24 7.32
CA THR A 428 41.73 -15.14 6.75
C THR A 428 41.49 -13.87 7.57
N LYS A 429 42.25 -12.80 7.30
CA LYS A 429 42.05 -11.49 7.98
C LYS A 429 40.61 -10.96 7.87
N LEU A 430 39.83 -11.41 6.88
CA LEU A 430 38.50 -10.90 6.54
C LEU A 430 37.40 -11.98 6.55
N SER A 431 37.75 -13.27 6.62
CA SER A 431 36.80 -14.38 6.58
C SER A 431 37.10 -15.44 7.63
N LEU A 432 36.04 -16.02 8.20
CA LEU A 432 36.10 -17.23 9.02
C LEU A 432 36.05 -18.43 8.08
N GLY A 433 36.93 -19.40 8.30
CA GLY A 433 37.24 -20.48 7.37
C GLY A 433 37.45 -21.82 8.07
N ARG A 434 36.74 -22.86 7.63
CA ARG A 434 37.03 -24.26 7.98
C ARG A 434 37.48 -25.03 6.76
N CYS A 435 38.68 -25.62 6.83
CA CYS A 435 39.26 -26.38 5.75
C CYS A 435 39.39 -27.85 6.13
N LEU A 436 39.23 -28.71 5.13
CA LEU A 436 39.39 -30.14 5.22
C LEU A 436 40.18 -30.62 4.02
N ASN A 437 41.24 -31.37 4.27
CA ASN A 437 42.04 -32.01 3.25
C ASN A 437 41.90 -33.53 3.40
N ILE A 438 41.31 -34.18 2.40
CA ILE A 438 41.16 -35.63 2.32
C ILE A 438 42.16 -36.13 1.29
N THR A 439 43.17 -36.87 1.73
CA THR A 439 44.14 -37.51 0.84
C THR A 439 43.68 -38.91 0.48
N ASN A 440 43.85 -39.31 -0.79
CA ASN A 440 43.57 -40.68 -1.26
C ASN A 440 42.12 -41.11 -0.96
N ILE A 441 41.16 -40.40 -1.58
CA ILE A 441 39.74 -40.68 -1.37
C ILE A 441 39.37 -42.08 -1.88
N SER A 442 38.64 -42.85 -1.06
CA SER A 442 38.29 -44.25 -1.34
C SER A 442 36.84 -44.42 -1.77
N LEU A 443 36.57 -45.49 -2.53
CA LEU A 443 35.24 -45.81 -3.06
C LEU A 443 34.18 -46.18 -2.03
N ARG A 444 34.58 -46.41 -0.77
CA ARG A 444 33.79 -47.19 0.18
C ARG A 444 32.97 -46.36 1.16
N LYS A 445 32.73 -45.07 0.88
CA LYS A 445 31.95 -44.17 1.75
C LYS A 445 31.09 -43.21 0.92
N ASP A 446 29.84 -43.05 1.31
CA ASP A 446 28.98 -41.96 0.81
C ASP A 446 29.51 -40.64 1.36
N TRP A 447 30.31 -39.92 0.58
CA TRP A 447 30.96 -38.68 1.00
C TRP A 447 29.96 -37.52 0.95
N PHE A 448 29.30 -37.27 2.08
CA PHE A 448 28.38 -36.17 2.27
C PHE A 448 28.96 -35.12 3.21
N PHE A 449 28.87 -33.85 2.82
CA PHE A 449 29.40 -32.73 3.58
C PHE A 449 28.36 -31.64 3.75
N GLU A 450 28.37 -31.01 4.92
CA GLU A 450 27.55 -29.83 5.21
C GLU A 450 28.43 -28.74 5.77
N CYS A 451 28.41 -27.57 5.15
CA CYS A 451 28.93 -26.38 5.78
C CYS A 451 27.81 -25.51 6.35
N LEU A 452 28.00 -25.08 7.59
CA LEU A 452 27.11 -24.23 8.35
C LEU A 452 27.82 -22.91 8.66
N ALA A 453 27.12 -21.79 8.51
CA ALA A 453 27.59 -20.50 8.98
C ALA A 453 26.47 -19.79 9.74
N GLN A 454 26.74 -19.40 10.98
CA GLN A 454 25.76 -18.68 11.80
C GLN A 454 25.96 -17.17 11.65
N THR A 455 24.90 -16.48 11.27
CA THR A 455 24.86 -15.01 11.17
C THR A 455 24.94 -14.38 12.57
N ILE A 456 25.51 -13.18 12.66
CA ILE A 456 25.71 -12.50 13.95
C ILE A 456 24.35 -12.06 14.53
N ILE A 457 23.52 -11.38 13.75
CA ILE A 457 22.16 -10.92 14.12
C ILE A 457 21.26 -10.87 12.87
N PRO A 458 20.03 -11.43 12.89
CA PRO A 458 19.54 -12.43 13.86
C PRO A 458 20.37 -13.71 13.74
N SER A 459 20.47 -14.54 14.79
CA SER A 459 21.38 -15.71 14.84
C SER A 459 20.96 -16.91 13.97
N ILE A 460 20.66 -16.67 12.69
CA ILE A 460 20.21 -17.65 11.70
C ILE A 460 21.40 -18.47 11.20
N VAL A 461 21.20 -19.80 11.08
CA VAL A 461 22.19 -20.72 10.53
C VAL A 461 21.93 -20.94 9.04
N ASN A 462 22.86 -20.50 8.20
CA ASN A 462 22.87 -20.80 6.78
C ASN A 462 23.62 -22.12 6.52
N LYS A 463 23.12 -22.91 5.58
CA LYS A 463 23.63 -24.25 5.28
C LYS A 463 23.82 -24.48 3.78
N ILE A 464 25.00 -24.99 3.42
CA ILE A 464 25.31 -25.52 2.08
C ILE A 464 25.64 -27.01 2.25
N SER A 465 25.00 -27.86 1.45
CA SER A 465 25.16 -29.31 1.47
C SER A 465 25.59 -29.81 0.11
N PHE A 466 26.56 -30.72 0.06
CA PHE A 466 27.03 -31.30 -1.20
C PHE A 466 27.50 -32.75 -1.01
N ARG A 467 27.46 -33.53 -2.09
CA ARG A 467 28.03 -34.88 -2.14
C ARG A 467 29.26 -34.91 -3.04
N VAL A 468 30.20 -35.78 -2.68
CA VAL A 468 31.31 -36.16 -3.54
C VAL A 468 31.11 -37.61 -3.96
N ASP A 469 30.72 -37.81 -5.22
CA ASP A 469 30.57 -39.15 -5.78
C ASP A 469 31.91 -39.60 -6.33
N VAL A 470 32.43 -40.68 -5.76
CA VAL A 470 33.74 -41.26 -6.14
C VAL A 470 33.48 -42.41 -7.11
N PHE A 471 33.91 -42.23 -8.35
CA PHE A 471 33.76 -43.25 -9.38
C PHE A 471 35.09 -43.95 -9.62
N VAL A 472 35.05 -45.27 -9.77
CA VAL A 472 36.07 -45.98 -10.56
C VAL A 472 35.67 -45.78 -12.01
N ASP A 473 36.59 -45.26 -12.81
CA ASP A 473 36.35 -45.08 -14.24
C ASP A 473 36.34 -46.47 -14.92
N PHE A 474 35.18 -47.14 -14.89
CA PHE A 474 34.98 -48.47 -15.47
C PHE A 474 34.79 -48.34 -16.99
N LYS A 475 35.90 -48.12 -17.70
CA LYS A 475 36.03 -48.60 -19.09
C LYS A 475 37.27 -49.50 -19.22
N SER A 476 36.94 -50.78 -19.37
CA SER A 476 37.79 -51.96 -19.52
C SER A 476 38.41 -52.50 -18.23
N SER A 477 37.96 -53.71 -17.92
CA SER A 477 38.39 -54.65 -16.91
C SER A 477 39.91 -54.88 -16.83
N ILE A 478 40.38 -55.02 -15.59
CA ILE A 478 41.53 -55.81 -15.11
C ILE A 478 42.92 -55.12 -15.16
N LEU A 479 43.52 -55.05 -13.96
CA LEU A 479 44.91 -54.74 -13.59
C LEU A 479 45.35 -53.26 -13.64
N ILE A 480 45.44 -52.66 -12.44
CA ILE A 480 46.34 -51.56 -12.00
C ILE A 480 46.62 -50.51 -13.10
N SER A 481 45.81 -49.45 -13.18
CA SER A 481 46.06 -48.35 -14.13
C SER A 481 47.19 -47.46 -13.63
N GLU A 482 48.43 -47.80 -13.98
CA GLU A 482 49.57 -46.91 -13.84
C GLU A 482 49.34 -45.57 -14.54
N LYS A 483 49.94 -44.51 -13.97
CA LYS A 483 50.00 -43.17 -14.58
C LYS A 483 50.65 -43.27 -15.96
N LYS A 484 50.01 -42.76 -17.01
CA LYS A 484 50.51 -42.86 -18.40
C LYS A 484 50.91 -41.48 -18.94
N ALA A 485 52.15 -41.39 -19.42
CA ALA A 485 52.64 -40.25 -20.21
C ALA A 485 51.75 -40.04 -21.43
N PRO A 486 51.63 -38.81 -21.96
CA PRO A 486 50.79 -38.56 -23.11
C PRO A 486 51.34 -39.28 -24.36
N TRP A 487 50.45 -39.78 -25.22
CA TRP A 487 50.80 -40.35 -26.52
C TRP A 487 49.84 -39.86 -27.62
N VAL A 488 50.33 -39.83 -28.85
CA VAL A 488 49.58 -39.38 -30.02
C VAL A 488 48.75 -40.54 -30.59
N LEU A 489 47.47 -40.28 -30.88
CA LEU A 489 46.59 -41.26 -31.51
C LEU A 489 46.85 -41.34 -33.03
N PRO A 490 46.70 -42.52 -33.65
CA PRO A 490 46.93 -42.72 -35.09
C PRO A 490 46.05 -41.86 -36.00
N SER A 491 44.93 -41.37 -35.50
CA SER A 491 44.02 -40.46 -36.20
C SER A 491 44.51 -39.01 -36.25
N SER A 492 45.66 -38.71 -35.65
CA SER A 492 46.27 -37.37 -35.67
C SER A 492 46.99 -37.11 -36.99
N ASN A 493 46.94 -35.85 -37.44
CA ASN A 493 47.72 -35.41 -38.60
C ASN A 493 49.12 -34.93 -38.20
N VAL A 494 49.51 -35.05 -36.93
CA VAL A 494 50.84 -34.75 -36.38
C VAL A 494 51.50 -36.03 -35.87
N SER A 495 52.83 -36.07 -35.85
CA SER A 495 53.58 -37.20 -35.26
C SER A 495 54.86 -36.73 -34.57
N LEU A 496 55.45 -37.59 -33.74
CA LEU A 496 56.75 -37.31 -33.10
C LEU A 496 57.91 -37.29 -34.11
N GLU A 497 57.79 -38.03 -35.21
CA GLU A 497 58.77 -38.08 -36.29
C GLU A 497 58.55 -36.97 -37.33
N GLY A 498 57.41 -36.26 -37.25
CA GLY A 498 56.96 -35.26 -38.20
C GLY A 498 56.07 -35.85 -39.29
N THR A 499 55.08 -35.06 -39.71
CA THR A 499 54.25 -35.33 -40.90
C THR A 499 54.25 -34.11 -41.82
N GLU A 500 53.71 -34.26 -43.03
CA GLU A 500 53.56 -33.17 -43.99
C GLU A 500 52.11 -33.07 -44.46
N ILE A 501 51.53 -31.88 -44.44
CA ILE A 501 50.19 -31.59 -44.95
C ILE A 501 50.32 -30.67 -46.16
N ARG A 502 49.99 -31.16 -47.35
CA ARG A 502 49.96 -30.37 -48.59
C ARG A 502 48.54 -29.92 -48.88
N VAL A 503 48.35 -28.62 -49.00
CA VAL A 503 47.02 -28.01 -49.22
C VAL A 503 47.09 -27.07 -50.40
N LYS A 504 46.13 -27.17 -51.32
CA LYS A 504 46.01 -26.21 -52.41
C LYS A 504 45.29 -24.95 -51.92
N ALA A 505 45.80 -23.77 -52.23
CA ALA A 505 45.10 -22.51 -51.94
C ALA A 505 43.85 -22.38 -52.86
N PRO A 506 42.67 -21.92 -52.35
CA PRO A 506 42.36 -21.47 -50.99
C PRO A 506 41.53 -22.48 -50.18
N PHE A 507 41.77 -23.79 -50.31
CA PHE A 507 40.94 -24.80 -49.63
C PHE A 507 41.18 -24.80 -48.10
N PRO A 508 40.13 -25.01 -47.28
CA PRO A 508 40.26 -25.11 -45.83
C PRO A 508 41.10 -26.32 -45.43
N PHE A 509 41.77 -26.24 -44.28
CA PHE A 509 42.52 -27.37 -43.76
C PHE A 509 42.57 -27.47 -42.24
N LEU A 510 42.77 -28.73 -41.87
CA LEU A 510 42.89 -29.35 -40.56
C LEU A 510 44.27 -29.58 -39.97
N ILE A 511 44.60 -29.13 -38.75
CA ILE A 511 45.68 -29.80 -37.99
C ILE A 511 45.12 -30.43 -36.73
N ALA A 512 45.07 -31.77 -36.71
CA ALA A 512 44.57 -32.54 -35.58
C ALA A 512 45.71 -33.19 -34.78
N CYS A 513 45.73 -32.91 -33.47
CA CYS A 513 46.62 -33.50 -32.47
C CYS A 513 45.78 -34.24 -31.43
N TYR A 514 45.28 -35.42 -31.81
CA TYR A 514 44.52 -36.26 -30.90
C TYR A 514 45.47 -36.97 -29.96
N VAL A 515 45.34 -36.70 -28.66
CA VAL A 515 46.26 -37.21 -27.65
C VAL A 515 45.51 -37.80 -26.47
N GLU A 516 46.02 -38.93 -26.00
CA GLU A 516 45.56 -39.56 -24.77
C GLU A 516 46.67 -39.54 -23.72
N GLY A 517 46.29 -39.48 -22.46
CA GLY A 517 47.22 -39.46 -21.34
C GLY A 517 46.45 -39.53 -20.02
N ARG A 518 47.10 -40.03 -18.96
CA ARG A 518 46.47 -40.17 -17.64
C ARG A 518 47.35 -39.55 -16.56
N PRO A 519 47.01 -38.35 -16.03
CA PRO A 519 45.82 -37.52 -16.27
C PRO A 519 45.74 -36.90 -17.67
N LYS A 520 44.54 -36.40 -18.04
CA LYS A 520 44.28 -35.74 -19.33
C LYS A 520 45.32 -34.62 -19.57
N PRO A 521 46.07 -34.65 -20.67
CA PRO A 521 47.14 -33.70 -20.90
C PRO A 521 46.61 -32.32 -21.33
N LYS A 522 47.35 -31.26 -20.98
CA LYS A 522 47.12 -29.89 -21.48
C LYS A 522 47.82 -29.72 -22.83
N ILE A 523 47.15 -29.07 -23.77
CA ILE A 523 47.61 -28.86 -25.14
C ILE A 523 47.80 -27.37 -25.40
N THR A 524 48.93 -27.03 -26.03
CA THR A 524 49.29 -25.69 -26.49
C THR A 524 49.90 -25.79 -27.89
N TRP A 525 49.65 -24.82 -28.77
CA TRP A 525 50.13 -24.87 -30.15
C TRP A 525 51.23 -23.86 -30.39
N LEU A 526 52.25 -24.28 -31.13
CA LEU A 526 53.36 -23.44 -31.57
C LEU A 526 53.40 -23.43 -33.09
N LYS A 527 53.63 -22.26 -33.69
CA LYS A 527 53.97 -22.12 -35.11
C LYS A 527 55.41 -21.63 -35.21
N ASP A 528 56.26 -22.40 -35.88
CA ASP A 528 57.67 -22.08 -36.09
C ASP A 528 58.43 -21.74 -34.78
N GLY A 529 58.01 -22.35 -33.66
CA GLY A 529 58.60 -22.16 -32.33
C GLY A 529 57.97 -21.05 -31.48
N GLU A 530 57.07 -20.24 -32.04
CA GLU A 530 56.36 -19.17 -31.32
C GLU A 530 54.92 -19.57 -30.99
N ASN A 531 54.35 -18.99 -29.93
CA ASN A 531 52.98 -19.29 -29.51
C ASN A 531 51.98 -18.72 -30.53
N ILE A 532 51.04 -19.56 -30.97
CA ILE A 532 50.04 -19.21 -31.97
C ILE A 532 48.95 -18.25 -31.44
N ASP A 533 48.91 -17.99 -30.13
CA ASP A 533 47.92 -17.11 -29.48
C ASP A 533 47.82 -15.72 -30.16
N GLU A 534 48.94 -15.13 -30.61
CA GLU A 534 48.94 -13.83 -31.32
C GLU A 534 48.30 -13.89 -32.72
N ILE A 535 48.30 -15.06 -33.37
CA ILE A 535 47.67 -15.30 -34.68
C ILE A 535 46.17 -15.52 -34.52
N ILE A 536 45.74 -16.11 -33.40
CA ILE A 536 44.33 -16.37 -33.08
C ILE A 536 43.63 -15.10 -32.57
N GLU A 537 44.25 -14.31 -31.70
CA GLU A 537 43.62 -13.10 -31.12
C GLU A 537 43.36 -11.99 -32.16
N ASN A 538 44.10 -11.99 -33.28
CA ASN A 538 44.00 -10.96 -34.31
C ASN A 538 43.17 -11.37 -35.54
N ASN A 539 42.60 -12.58 -35.61
CA ASN A 539 41.95 -13.05 -36.84
C ASN A 539 40.88 -14.15 -36.63
N ASP A 540 39.65 -13.92 -37.10
CA ASP A 540 38.53 -14.89 -37.05
C ASP A 540 38.69 -16.10 -38.02
N GLU A 541 39.81 -16.17 -38.75
CA GLU A 541 40.08 -17.16 -39.80
C GLU A 541 40.70 -18.46 -39.28
N VAL A 542 41.27 -18.44 -38.07
CA VAL A 542 41.92 -19.59 -37.41
C VAL A 542 41.27 -19.80 -36.04
N SER A 543 40.84 -21.04 -35.73
CA SER A 543 40.17 -21.33 -34.45
C SER A 543 40.61 -22.65 -33.83
N LEU A 544 40.59 -22.73 -32.50
CA LEU A 544 40.81 -23.97 -31.76
C LEU A 544 39.48 -24.69 -31.51
N ARG A 545 39.44 -26.00 -31.74
CA ARG A 545 38.29 -26.88 -31.49
C ARG A 545 38.70 -28.13 -30.72
N ASP A 546 37.72 -28.85 -30.16
CA ASP A 546 37.91 -30.10 -29.41
C ASP A 546 38.94 -30.03 -28.27
N ASP A 547 38.73 -29.13 -27.30
CA ASP A 547 39.64 -28.90 -26.17
C ASP A 547 41.09 -28.60 -26.60
N ASN A 548 41.24 -27.74 -27.61
CA ASN A 548 42.52 -27.37 -28.24
C ASN A 548 43.24 -28.52 -28.96
N GLN A 549 42.58 -29.64 -29.27
CA GLN A 549 43.18 -30.73 -30.06
C GLN A 549 43.18 -30.45 -31.57
N ILE A 550 42.34 -29.55 -32.06
CA ILE A 550 42.22 -29.24 -33.48
C ILE A 550 42.51 -27.75 -33.72
N LEU A 551 43.42 -27.47 -34.65
CA LEU A 551 43.69 -26.14 -35.20
C LEU A 551 43.01 -26.01 -36.58
N ASP A 552 41.92 -25.25 -36.57
CA ASP A 552 40.96 -24.94 -37.64
C ASP A 552 41.33 -23.81 -38.61
N PHE A 553 41.73 -24.06 -39.86
CA PHE A 553 41.96 -22.99 -40.86
C PHE A 553 40.84 -22.92 -41.91
N LYS A 554 40.14 -21.77 -41.99
CA LYS A 554 39.05 -21.54 -42.95
C LYS A 554 39.48 -21.58 -44.42
N PHE A 555 40.73 -21.25 -44.72
CA PHE A 555 41.31 -21.30 -46.07
C PHE A 555 42.84 -21.32 -46.02
N ALA A 556 43.46 -22.07 -46.93
CA ALA A 556 44.90 -22.10 -47.12
C ALA A 556 45.39 -20.84 -47.85
N ILE A 557 46.29 -20.10 -47.22
CA ILE A 557 46.99 -18.95 -47.78
C ILE A 557 48.45 -19.01 -47.37
N LYS A 558 49.35 -18.55 -48.25
CA LYS A 558 50.80 -18.72 -48.10
C LYS A 558 51.38 -18.31 -46.73
N LYS A 559 50.75 -17.36 -46.01
CA LYS A 559 51.15 -16.95 -44.65
C LYS A 559 51.01 -18.05 -43.57
N TYR A 560 50.16 -19.05 -43.81
CA TYR A 560 49.94 -20.20 -42.92
C TYR A 560 50.86 -21.38 -43.26
N GLU A 561 51.76 -21.23 -44.22
CA GLU A 561 52.86 -22.18 -44.42
C GLU A 561 53.81 -22.12 -43.21
N GLY A 562 54.29 -23.28 -42.77
CA GLY A 562 55.18 -23.38 -41.62
C GLY A 562 55.06 -24.69 -40.85
N LYS A 563 55.88 -24.81 -39.80
CA LYS A 563 55.91 -25.96 -38.90
C LYS A 563 54.98 -25.72 -37.72
N TYR A 564 54.03 -26.61 -37.52
CA TYR A 564 53.07 -26.56 -36.41
C TYR A 564 53.37 -27.66 -35.41
N GLU A 565 53.55 -27.28 -34.14
CA GLU A 565 53.92 -28.18 -33.06
C GLU A 565 52.85 -28.14 -31.98
N CYS A 566 52.35 -29.31 -31.63
CA CYS A 566 51.37 -29.49 -30.57
C CYS A 566 52.12 -29.87 -29.29
N ASN A 567 52.28 -28.91 -28.39
CA ASN A 567 52.95 -29.09 -27.12
C ASN A 567 51.99 -29.67 -26.08
N VAL A 568 52.19 -30.94 -25.71
CA VAL A 568 51.26 -31.75 -24.91
C VAL A 568 51.91 -32.20 -23.62
N LYS A 569 51.34 -31.82 -22.49
CA LYS A 569 51.93 -32.06 -21.17
C LYS A 569 50.92 -32.60 -20.18
N ASN A 570 51.28 -33.69 -19.50
CA ASN A 570 50.65 -34.08 -18.24
C ASN A 570 51.72 -34.24 -17.13
N ARG A 571 51.32 -34.63 -15.93
CA ARG A 571 52.24 -34.80 -14.78
C ARG A 571 53.22 -35.97 -14.91
N VAL A 572 53.05 -36.83 -15.92
CA VAL A 572 53.81 -38.07 -16.12
C VAL A 572 54.82 -37.89 -17.25
N GLY A 573 54.51 -37.06 -18.25
CA GLY A 573 55.39 -36.84 -19.38
C GLY A 573 54.97 -35.66 -20.25
N HIS A 574 55.83 -35.38 -21.21
CA HIS A 574 55.72 -34.29 -22.16
C HIS A 574 56.08 -34.81 -23.55
N ILE A 575 55.25 -34.50 -24.53
CA ILE A 575 55.47 -34.84 -25.93
C ILE A 575 55.21 -33.61 -26.80
N GLN A 576 55.90 -33.52 -27.93
CA GLN A 576 55.79 -32.39 -28.85
C GLN A 576 55.73 -32.88 -30.30
N PRO A 577 54.65 -33.57 -30.70
CA PRO A 577 54.44 -33.94 -32.10
C PRO A 577 54.28 -32.70 -32.99
N PHE A 578 54.72 -32.82 -34.23
CA PHE A 578 54.70 -31.72 -35.19
C PHE A 578 54.27 -32.15 -36.59
N THR A 579 53.89 -31.17 -37.41
CA THR A 579 53.63 -31.32 -38.83
C THR A 579 54.12 -30.10 -39.59
N SER A 580 54.50 -30.27 -40.86
CA SER A 580 54.85 -29.16 -41.76
C SER A 580 53.74 -28.95 -42.77
N VAL A 581 53.17 -27.76 -42.81
CA VAL A 581 52.11 -27.39 -43.76
C VAL A 581 52.75 -26.73 -44.98
N ILE A 582 52.44 -27.21 -46.18
CA ILE A 582 52.88 -26.65 -47.47
C ILE A 582 51.67 -26.23 -48.29
N ILE A 583 51.70 -25.01 -48.82
CA ILE A 583 50.58 -24.45 -49.58
C ILE A 583 50.96 -24.35 -51.06
N GLU A 584 50.22 -25.07 -51.90
CA GLU A 584 50.38 -25.15 -53.35
C GLU A 584 49.43 -24.17 -54.06
N ASP A 585 49.97 -23.26 -54.88
CA ASP A 585 49.19 -22.32 -55.69
C ASP A 585 48.89 -22.93 -57.07
N GLU A 586 47.61 -22.98 -57.48
CA GLU A 586 47.20 -23.53 -58.77
C GLU A 586 47.02 -22.40 -59.80
N ALA A 587 47.82 -22.42 -60.88
CA ALA A 587 47.69 -21.49 -62.00
C ALA A 587 46.44 -21.83 -62.84
N LEU A 588 45.54 -20.84 -62.99
CA LEU A 588 44.25 -20.91 -63.69
C LEU A 588 44.33 -21.44 -65.14
N ALA A 589 43.58 -22.50 -65.45
CA ALA A 589 43.11 -22.84 -66.79
C ALA A 589 41.59 -23.11 -66.75
N LEU A 590 40.83 -22.38 -67.57
CA LEU A 590 39.36 -22.32 -67.58
C LEU A 590 38.75 -23.38 -68.52
N SER A 591 37.70 -24.09 -68.11
CA SER A 591 36.92 -25.01 -69.00
C SER A 591 35.46 -25.22 -68.52
N ASP A 592 34.55 -24.44 -69.09
CA ASP A 592 33.10 -24.60 -69.42
C ASP A 592 32.11 -25.55 -68.68
N THR A 593 32.42 -26.15 -67.53
CA THR A 593 31.40 -26.77 -66.64
C THR A 593 30.92 -25.83 -65.53
N ASN A 594 31.61 -24.70 -65.36
CA ASN A 594 31.37 -23.76 -64.27
C ASN A 594 30.08 -22.94 -64.43
N LEU A 595 29.56 -22.69 -65.63
CA LEU A 595 28.40 -21.78 -65.77
C LEU A 595 27.12 -22.40 -65.19
N VAL A 596 26.88 -23.70 -65.40
CA VAL A 596 25.68 -24.39 -64.87
C VAL A 596 25.76 -24.56 -63.35
N ILE A 597 26.92 -24.98 -62.82
CA ILE A 597 27.14 -25.10 -61.37
C ILE A 597 27.11 -23.72 -60.71
N THR A 598 27.64 -22.68 -61.36
CA THR A 598 27.57 -21.31 -60.82
C THR A 598 26.13 -20.81 -60.81
N ILE A 599 25.31 -21.10 -61.82
CA ILE A 599 23.88 -20.73 -61.83
C ILE A 599 23.08 -21.53 -60.78
N VAL A 600 23.33 -22.83 -60.63
CA VAL A 600 22.64 -23.66 -59.63
C VAL A 600 23.08 -23.33 -58.21
N SER A 601 24.38 -23.11 -57.98
CA SER A 601 24.89 -22.69 -56.65
C SER A 601 24.47 -21.27 -56.31
N SER A 602 24.48 -20.33 -57.26
CA SER A 602 23.98 -18.97 -57.00
C SER A 602 22.47 -18.94 -56.78
N THR A 603 21.67 -19.77 -57.46
CA THR A 603 20.23 -19.89 -57.16
C THR A 603 19.99 -20.53 -55.80
N ILE A 604 20.75 -21.56 -55.40
CA ILE A 604 20.64 -22.17 -54.07
C ILE A 604 21.08 -21.19 -52.97
N ILE A 605 22.17 -20.44 -53.17
CA ILE A 605 22.64 -19.41 -52.24
C ILE A 605 21.62 -18.29 -52.11
N VAL A 606 20.99 -17.86 -53.21
CA VAL A 606 19.91 -16.87 -53.17
C VAL A 606 18.68 -17.42 -52.44
N ILE A 607 18.34 -18.71 -52.60
CA ILE A 607 17.24 -19.34 -51.85
C ILE A 607 17.59 -19.48 -50.37
N ILE A 608 18.84 -19.80 -50.01
CA ILE A 608 19.30 -19.87 -48.62
C ILE A 608 19.32 -18.48 -47.97
N LEU A 609 19.80 -17.46 -48.68
CA LEU A 609 19.76 -16.09 -48.22
C LEU A 609 18.32 -15.59 -48.10
N PHE A 610 17.46 -15.92 -49.05
CA PHE A 610 16.05 -15.55 -49.02
C PHE A 610 15.31 -16.27 -47.90
N SER A 611 15.59 -17.56 -47.65
CA SER A 611 15.02 -18.31 -46.53
C SER A 611 15.58 -17.85 -45.18
N PHE A 612 16.85 -17.46 -45.08
CA PHE A 612 17.43 -16.84 -43.88
C PHE A 612 16.81 -15.46 -43.61
N VAL A 613 16.63 -14.64 -44.64
CA VAL A 613 15.92 -13.36 -44.54
C VAL A 613 14.45 -13.60 -44.19
N ILE A 614 13.78 -14.60 -44.76
CA ILE A 614 12.42 -14.99 -44.37
C ILE A 614 12.40 -15.44 -42.92
N ILE A 615 13.34 -16.25 -42.45
CA ILE A 615 13.41 -16.71 -41.06
C ILE A 615 13.68 -15.53 -40.13
N LEU A 616 14.57 -14.60 -40.49
CA LEU A 616 14.79 -13.37 -39.74
C LEU A 616 13.55 -12.49 -39.74
N VAL A 617 12.88 -12.33 -40.87
CA VAL A 617 11.60 -11.60 -40.99
C VAL A 617 10.52 -12.31 -40.19
N ILE A 618 10.46 -13.64 -40.16
CA ILE A 618 9.53 -14.43 -39.34
C ILE A 618 9.88 -14.28 -37.87
N ARG A 619 11.16 -14.28 -37.47
CA ARG A 619 11.57 -14.08 -36.06
C ARG A 619 11.31 -12.65 -35.61
N ILE A 620 11.59 -11.65 -36.46
CA ILE A 620 11.29 -10.25 -36.22
C ILE A 620 9.77 -10.04 -36.19
N LYS A 621 9.02 -10.63 -37.13
CA LYS A 621 7.56 -10.57 -37.18
C LYS A 621 6.93 -11.33 -36.03
N LYS A 622 7.47 -12.48 -35.60
CA LYS A 622 7.01 -13.26 -34.43
C LYS A 622 7.32 -12.51 -33.14
N ASN A 623 8.50 -11.93 -32.99
CA ASN A 623 8.82 -11.07 -31.84
C ASN A 623 7.97 -9.79 -31.84
N LYS A 624 7.67 -9.22 -33.01
CA LYS A 624 6.76 -8.08 -33.16
C LYS A 624 5.30 -8.48 -32.90
N ILE A 625 4.86 -9.67 -33.32
CA ILE A 625 3.54 -10.25 -33.04
C ILE A 625 3.42 -10.50 -31.55
N ILE A 626 4.33 -11.21 -30.90
CA ILE A 626 4.30 -11.44 -29.44
C ILE A 626 4.29 -10.12 -28.66
N ARG A 627 5.08 -9.12 -29.10
CA ARG A 627 5.10 -7.78 -28.49
C ARG A 627 3.78 -7.03 -28.73
N ASN A 628 3.19 -7.15 -29.92
CA ASN A 628 1.88 -6.57 -30.25
C ASN A 628 0.74 -7.29 -29.52
N ASP A 629 0.82 -8.60 -29.32
CA ASP A 629 -0.14 -9.42 -28.60
C ASP A 629 -0.12 -9.08 -27.10
N MET A 630 1.06 -8.86 -26.50
CA MET A 630 1.18 -8.34 -25.13
C MET A 630 0.57 -6.93 -25.00
N LEU A 631 0.82 -6.05 -25.98
CA LEU A 631 0.28 -4.70 -26.00
C LEU A 631 -1.25 -4.72 -26.22
N GLN A 632 -1.76 -5.62 -27.05
CA GLN A 632 -3.18 -5.90 -27.23
C GLN A 632 -3.82 -6.43 -25.95
N LEU A 633 -3.13 -7.29 -25.20
CA LEU A 633 -3.60 -7.81 -23.92
C LEU A 633 -3.69 -6.70 -22.86
N GLU A 634 -2.67 -5.84 -22.78
CA GLU A 634 -2.65 -4.68 -21.87
C GLU A 634 -3.72 -3.64 -22.25
N LEU A 635 -3.95 -3.44 -23.55
CA LEU A 635 -5.06 -2.62 -24.08
C LEU A 635 -6.43 -3.23 -23.81
N PHE A 636 -6.55 -4.55 -23.91
CA PHE A 636 -7.76 -5.29 -23.59
C PHE A 636 -8.10 -5.15 -22.09
N PHE A 637 -7.12 -5.34 -21.20
CA PHE A 637 -7.27 -5.07 -19.77
C PHE A 637 -7.53 -3.60 -19.45
N LEU A 638 -7.05 -2.66 -20.26
CA LEU A 638 -7.40 -1.25 -20.15
C LEU A 638 -8.88 -1.01 -20.48
N ARG A 639 -9.42 -1.64 -21.53
CA ARG A 639 -10.77 -1.37 -22.03
C ARG A 639 -11.87 -2.12 -21.28
N GLU A 640 -11.70 -3.42 -21.06
CA GLU A 640 -12.76 -4.26 -20.48
C GLU A 640 -12.68 -4.38 -18.96
N GLY A 641 -11.50 -4.18 -18.36
CA GLY A 641 -11.29 -4.44 -16.93
C GLY A 641 -11.60 -5.90 -16.54
N ASN A 642 -11.66 -6.19 -15.24
CA ASN A 642 -12.11 -7.47 -14.71
C ASN A 642 -12.87 -7.28 -13.39
N ILE A 643 -14.03 -6.62 -13.49
CA ILE A 643 -14.86 -6.25 -12.33
C ILE A 643 -15.32 -7.48 -11.53
N GLY A 644 -15.46 -8.65 -12.18
CA GLY A 644 -15.87 -9.90 -11.53
C GLY A 644 -14.86 -10.48 -10.55
N LYS A 645 -13.62 -9.98 -10.52
CA LYS A 645 -12.55 -10.39 -9.58
C LYS A 645 -12.25 -9.34 -8.50
N LEU A 646 -13.01 -8.24 -8.43
CA LEU A 646 -12.79 -7.21 -7.43
C LEU A 646 -13.01 -7.77 -6.01
N ASN A 647 -11.95 -7.85 -5.21
CA ASN A 647 -12.01 -8.33 -3.83
C ASN A 647 -11.67 -7.18 -2.86
N LYS A 648 -12.42 -7.04 -1.75
CA LYS A 648 -12.09 -6.07 -0.69
C LYS A 648 -10.77 -6.36 0.03
N GLU A 649 -10.23 -7.56 -0.13
CA GLU A 649 -8.95 -7.98 0.46
C GLU A 649 -7.73 -7.69 -0.44
N CYS A 650 -7.91 -7.29 -1.70
CA CYS A 650 -6.79 -6.94 -2.58
C CYS A 650 -6.37 -5.48 -2.43
N THR A 651 -5.11 -5.18 -2.75
CA THR A 651 -4.52 -3.84 -2.63
C THR A 651 -5.21 -2.83 -3.56
N ILE A 652 -5.11 -1.53 -3.25
CA ILE A 652 -5.72 -0.46 -4.08
C ILE A 652 -5.14 -0.50 -5.50
N GLU A 653 -3.86 -0.84 -5.63
CA GLU A 653 -3.14 -0.99 -6.88
C GLU A 653 -3.70 -2.15 -7.71
N GLU A 654 -3.92 -3.32 -7.10
CA GLU A 654 -4.54 -4.47 -7.76
C GLU A 654 -5.98 -4.18 -8.17
N GLN A 655 -6.76 -3.48 -7.33
CA GLN A 655 -8.11 -3.05 -7.67
C GLN A 655 -8.11 -2.10 -8.88
N ALA A 656 -7.19 -1.14 -8.91
CA ALA A 656 -7.08 -0.16 -10.00
C ALA A 656 -6.74 -0.80 -11.35
N GLU A 657 -5.95 -1.88 -11.37
CA GLU A 657 -5.66 -2.63 -12.60
C GLU A 657 -6.90 -3.32 -13.19
N MET A 658 -7.81 -3.76 -12.32
CA MET A 658 -9.05 -4.45 -12.69
C MET A 658 -10.18 -3.52 -13.17
N LEU A 659 -10.00 -2.19 -13.11
CA LEU A 659 -11.02 -1.23 -13.54
C LEU A 659 -11.04 -1.02 -15.06
N PRO A 660 -12.21 -0.92 -15.72
CA PRO A 660 -12.33 -0.64 -17.15
C PRO A 660 -12.10 0.84 -17.49
N TYR A 661 -11.78 1.16 -18.74
CA TYR A 661 -11.75 2.53 -19.24
C TYR A 661 -13.12 2.97 -19.76
N ASP A 662 -13.57 4.16 -19.38
CA ASP A 662 -14.81 4.75 -19.87
C ASP A 662 -14.57 5.63 -21.10
N ASN A 663 -15.07 5.18 -22.26
CA ASN A 663 -14.96 5.89 -23.54
C ASN A 663 -15.66 7.26 -23.55
N ALA A 664 -16.54 7.57 -22.59
CA ALA A 664 -17.17 8.88 -22.47
C ALA A 664 -16.15 10.01 -22.23
N PHE A 665 -14.96 9.68 -21.72
CA PHE A 665 -13.87 10.63 -21.50
C PHE A 665 -12.98 10.84 -22.73
N GLU A 666 -13.16 10.11 -23.84
CA GLU A 666 -12.25 10.18 -24.99
C GLU A 666 -12.39 11.51 -25.75
N VAL A 667 -11.25 12.18 -25.97
CA VAL A 667 -11.14 13.44 -26.72
C VAL A 667 -10.33 13.21 -27.98
N LYS A 668 -10.88 13.62 -29.13
CA LYS A 668 -10.16 13.55 -30.43
C LYS A 668 -8.92 14.44 -30.40
N ARG A 669 -7.80 13.90 -30.90
CA ARG A 669 -6.51 14.59 -31.00
C ARG A 669 -6.60 15.96 -31.67
N GLU A 670 -7.44 16.08 -32.69
CA GLU A 670 -7.70 17.28 -33.50
C GLU A 670 -8.21 18.46 -32.67
N ASN A 671 -8.94 18.15 -31.59
CA ASN A 671 -9.55 19.15 -30.73
C ASN A 671 -8.59 19.70 -29.69
N ILE A 672 -7.38 19.13 -29.56
CA ILE A 672 -6.41 19.44 -28.52
C ILE A 672 -5.25 20.26 -29.09
N THR A 673 -5.11 21.49 -28.62
CA THR A 673 -4.00 22.38 -28.94
C THR A 673 -3.04 22.48 -27.75
N LEU A 674 -1.79 22.03 -27.93
CA LEU A 674 -0.76 22.06 -26.89
C LEU A 674 -0.15 23.46 -26.75
N GLY A 675 0.17 23.85 -25.53
CA GLY A 675 0.80 25.11 -25.18
C GLY A 675 2.07 24.90 -24.35
N LYS A 676 2.41 25.89 -23.51
CA LYS A 676 3.64 25.86 -22.70
C LYS A 676 3.64 24.72 -21.67
N GLN A 677 4.82 24.23 -21.33
CA GLN A 677 4.99 23.31 -20.21
C GLN A 677 4.69 24.03 -18.88
N LEU A 678 3.87 23.41 -18.03
CA LEU A 678 3.51 23.90 -16.69
C LEU A 678 4.40 23.28 -15.60
N GLY A 679 4.84 22.03 -15.80
CA GLY A 679 5.72 21.31 -14.88
C GLY A 679 6.22 19.99 -15.45
N ALA A 680 7.25 19.42 -14.83
CA ALA A 680 7.78 18.09 -15.11
C ALA A 680 8.25 17.44 -13.80
N GLY A 681 8.04 16.14 -13.66
CA GLY A 681 8.47 15.35 -12.50
C GLY A 681 9.13 14.05 -12.93
N ALA A 682 9.32 13.13 -11.97
CA ALA A 682 9.96 11.83 -12.22
C ALA A 682 9.21 11.00 -13.29
N PHE A 683 7.88 11.08 -13.31
CA PHE A 683 7.03 10.15 -14.08
C PHE A 683 6.36 10.76 -15.32
N GLY A 684 6.56 12.05 -15.61
CA GLY A 684 5.93 12.70 -16.76
C GLY A 684 6.05 14.22 -16.80
N ARG A 685 5.41 14.83 -17.80
CA ARG A 685 5.32 16.28 -17.98
C ARG A 685 3.87 16.74 -18.11
N VAL A 686 3.63 17.97 -17.67
CA VAL A 686 2.32 18.61 -17.73
C VAL A 686 2.42 19.87 -18.59
N LEU A 687 1.55 20.00 -19.58
CA LEU A 687 1.44 21.15 -20.47
C LEU A 687 0.12 21.88 -20.27
N LEU A 688 0.10 23.18 -20.55
CA LEU A 688 -1.14 23.90 -20.78
C LEU A 688 -1.69 23.44 -22.13
N ALA A 689 -2.98 23.16 -22.21
CA ALA A 689 -3.63 22.86 -23.48
C ALA A 689 -4.99 23.57 -23.59
N GLN A 690 -5.47 23.71 -24.82
CA GLN A 690 -6.80 24.19 -25.14
C GLN A 690 -7.58 23.10 -25.88
N VAL A 691 -8.81 22.84 -25.45
CA VAL A 691 -9.64 21.75 -25.97
C VAL A 691 -10.96 22.28 -26.50
N LYS A 692 -11.25 22.02 -27.77
CA LYS A 692 -12.54 22.38 -28.40
C LYS A 692 -13.61 21.32 -28.12
N GLY A 693 -14.86 21.74 -27.92
CA GLY A 693 -16.00 20.83 -27.78
C GLY A 693 -16.14 20.13 -26.42
N LEU A 694 -15.28 20.45 -25.45
CA LEU A 694 -15.32 19.81 -24.13
C LEU A 694 -16.56 20.29 -23.34
N ASN A 695 -17.35 19.35 -22.81
CA ASN A 695 -18.67 19.61 -22.19
C ASN A 695 -19.66 20.35 -23.11
N GLY A 696 -19.61 20.13 -24.43
CA GLY A 696 -20.54 20.71 -25.39
C GLY A 696 -20.33 22.22 -25.67
N LYS A 697 -19.23 22.81 -25.19
CA LYS A 697 -18.89 24.22 -25.46
C LYS A 697 -18.05 24.35 -26.73
N GLU A 698 -18.45 25.24 -27.64
CA GLU A 698 -17.67 25.55 -28.86
C GLU A 698 -16.38 26.30 -28.55
N SER A 699 -16.38 27.14 -27.50
CA SER A 699 -15.20 27.88 -27.06
C SER A 699 -14.11 26.94 -26.50
N PRO A 700 -12.82 27.10 -26.87
CA PRO A 700 -11.75 26.27 -26.36
C PRO A 700 -11.62 26.36 -24.83
N THR A 701 -11.70 25.21 -24.15
CA THR A 701 -11.52 25.11 -22.70
C THR A 701 -10.05 24.95 -22.36
N ARG A 702 -9.53 25.74 -21.43
CA ARG A 702 -8.15 25.60 -20.92
C ARG A 702 -8.06 24.44 -19.96
N VAL A 703 -7.10 23.55 -20.19
CA VAL A 703 -6.86 22.35 -19.38
C VAL A 703 -5.37 22.18 -19.08
N ALA A 704 -5.05 21.40 -18.06
CA ALA A 704 -3.71 20.87 -17.87
C ALA A 704 -3.66 19.47 -18.49
N LEU A 705 -2.70 19.24 -19.38
CA LEU A 705 -2.51 17.98 -20.09
C LEU A 705 -1.28 17.27 -19.54
N LYS A 706 -1.46 16.08 -18.96
CA LYS A 706 -0.39 15.23 -18.45
C LYS A 706 -0.06 14.13 -19.47
N MET A 707 1.23 13.93 -19.72
CA MET A 707 1.75 12.94 -20.66
C MET A 707 3.12 12.40 -20.21
N CYS A 708 3.52 11.26 -20.75
CA CYS A 708 4.85 10.69 -20.51
C CYS A 708 5.98 11.63 -21.00
N LYS A 709 7.14 11.56 -20.35
CA LYS A 709 8.32 12.37 -20.72
C LYS A 709 9.07 11.77 -21.92
N PHE A 710 9.12 10.44 -21.98
CA PHE A 710 9.72 9.67 -23.06
C PHE A 710 8.63 8.77 -23.65
N GLU A 711 8.27 9.04 -24.89
CA GLU A 711 7.46 8.14 -25.71
C GLU A 711 8.27 6.84 -25.82
N HIS A 712 7.69 5.69 -25.44
CA HIS A 712 8.28 4.33 -25.33
C HIS A 712 8.73 3.82 -23.94
N ASP A 713 8.63 4.60 -22.87
CA ASP A 713 8.82 4.05 -21.52
C ASP A 713 7.54 3.37 -21.00
N LYS A 714 7.55 2.03 -21.05
CA LYS A 714 6.39 1.20 -20.67
C LYS A 714 6.01 1.33 -19.20
N HIS A 715 6.99 1.50 -18.30
CA HIS A 715 6.70 1.63 -16.87
C HIS A 715 5.97 2.94 -16.57
N HIS A 716 6.41 4.03 -17.22
CA HIS A 716 5.72 5.32 -17.11
C HIS A 716 4.35 5.33 -17.76
N LEU A 717 4.17 4.63 -18.89
CA LEU A 717 2.86 4.49 -19.53
C LEU A 717 1.88 3.73 -18.63
N ARG A 718 2.31 2.61 -18.03
CA ARG A 718 1.49 1.83 -17.08
C ARG A 718 1.06 2.65 -15.87
N ALA A 719 1.97 3.42 -15.27
CA ALA A 719 1.64 4.31 -14.16
C ALA A 719 0.58 5.36 -14.56
N LEU A 720 0.71 5.96 -15.74
CA LEU A 720 -0.24 6.95 -16.24
C LEU A 720 -1.61 6.33 -16.56
N ILE A 721 -1.66 5.08 -17.05
CA ILE A 721 -2.90 4.32 -17.24
C ILE A 721 -3.62 4.11 -15.89
N MET A 722 -2.88 3.69 -14.85
CA MET A 722 -3.47 3.50 -13.52
C MET A 722 -4.06 4.80 -12.97
N GLU A 723 -3.32 5.90 -13.06
CA GLU A 723 -3.82 7.21 -12.63
C GLU A 723 -5.12 7.58 -13.36
N LEU A 724 -5.18 7.38 -14.68
CA LEU A 724 -6.38 7.65 -15.47
C LEU A 724 -7.57 6.82 -14.99
N LYS A 725 -7.39 5.51 -14.82
CA LYS A 725 -8.44 4.60 -14.33
C LYS A 725 -8.97 5.03 -12.96
N ILE A 726 -8.07 5.37 -12.03
CA ILE A 726 -8.43 5.84 -10.69
C ILE A 726 -9.26 7.14 -10.79
N MET A 727 -8.81 8.11 -11.59
CA MET A 727 -9.52 9.39 -11.74
C MET A 727 -10.91 9.25 -12.38
N ILE A 728 -11.11 8.30 -13.29
CA ILE A 728 -12.43 8.00 -13.85
C ILE A 728 -13.38 7.51 -12.75
N HIS A 729 -12.93 6.59 -11.89
CA HIS A 729 -13.79 5.95 -10.89
C HIS A 729 -13.98 6.79 -9.61
N LEU A 730 -13.06 7.70 -9.31
CA LEU A 730 -13.25 8.70 -8.26
C LEU A 730 -14.39 9.68 -8.58
N GLY A 731 -14.62 9.95 -9.87
CA GLY A 731 -15.61 10.93 -10.30
C GLY A 731 -15.21 12.37 -10.01
N LYS A 732 -16.20 13.28 -10.02
CA LYS A 732 -15.97 14.71 -9.77
C LYS A 732 -16.03 15.02 -8.28
N HIS A 733 -15.07 15.79 -7.79
CA HIS A 733 -14.99 16.20 -6.40
C HIS A 733 -14.57 17.68 -6.28
N LEU A 734 -15.09 18.37 -5.27
CA LEU A 734 -14.86 19.81 -5.07
C LEU A 734 -13.39 20.14 -4.75
N ASN A 735 -12.74 19.26 -3.97
CA ASN A 735 -11.39 19.49 -3.43
C ASN A 735 -10.29 18.69 -4.15
N ILE A 736 -10.61 18.00 -5.25
CA ILE A 736 -9.65 17.21 -6.04
C ILE A 736 -9.68 17.74 -7.47
N VAL A 737 -8.52 17.77 -8.12
CA VAL A 737 -8.44 18.18 -9.53
C VAL A 737 -9.23 17.20 -10.37
N ASN A 738 -10.27 17.69 -11.06
CA ASN A 738 -11.16 16.79 -11.80
C ASN A 738 -10.57 16.40 -13.16
N LEU A 739 -10.88 15.15 -13.56
CA LEU A 739 -10.67 14.67 -14.92
C LEU A 739 -11.71 15.31 -15.85
N LEU A 740 -11.23 15.88 -16.95
CA LEU A 740 -12.04 16.51 -17.99
C LEU A 740 -12.13 15.66 -19.26
N GLY A 741 -11.13 14.81 -19.49
CA GLY A 741 -11.08 13.89 -20.61
C GLY A 741 -9.74 13.17 -20.68
N ALA A 742 -9.61 12.26 -21.63
CA ALA A 742 -8.36 11.58 -21.97
C ALA A 742 -8.26 11.43 -23.49
N HIS A 743 -7.04 11.30 -23.99
CA HIS A 743 -6.78 10.86 -25.35
C HIS A 743 -6.03 9.54 -25.25
N THR A 744 -6.70 8.46 -25.68
CA THR A 744 -6.18 7.08 -25.59
C THR A 744 -6.09 6.42 -26.97
N SER A 745 -6.57 7.08 -28.03
CA SER A 745 -6.65 6.52 -29.38
C SER A 745 -5.32 6.02 -29.97
N ASN A 746 -4.17 6.59 -29.56
CA ASN A 746 -2.82 6.24 -30.06
C ASN A 746 -1.89 5.71 -28.95
N ILE A 747 -2.47 5.08 -27.92
CA ILE A 747 -1.71 4.54 -26.80
C ILE A 747 -0.72 3.43 -27.21
N ASP A 748 -0.98 2.74 -28.33
CA ASP A 748 -0.08 1.77 -28.97
C ASP A 748 1.24 2.40 -29.44
N LYS A 749 1.21 3.72 -29.71
CA LYS A 749 2.38 4.54 -30.04
C LYS A 749 2.97 5.24 -28.81
N GLY A 750 2.42 4.99 -27.63
CA GLY A 750 2.81 5.64 -26.38
C GLY A 750 2.15 7.01 -26.16
N GLU A 751 1.16 7.38 -26.97
CA GLU A 751 0.46 8.67 -26.88
C GLU A 751 -0.77 8.57 -25.97
N LEU A 752 -0.55 8.60 -24.65
CA LEU A 752 -1.60 8.70 -23.63
C LEU A 752 -1.61 10.10 -23.02
N TRP A 753 -2.71 10.84 -23.20
CA TRP A 753 -2.85 12.18 -22.64
C TRP A 753 -4.01 12.25 -21.67
N ILE A 754 -3.75 12.68 -20.45
CA ILE A 754 -4.78 12.92 -19.44
C ILE A 754 -5.07 14.42 -19.39
N LEU A 755 -6.33 14.81 -19.56
CA LEU A 755 -6.77 16.19 -19.55
C LEU A 755 -7.50 16.46 -18.23
N VAL A 756 -6.91 17.31 -17.39
CA VAL A 756 -7.45 17.67 -16.08
C VAL A 756 -7.68 19.17 -15.96
N GLU A 757 -8.41 19.59 -14.93
CA GLU A 757 -8.68 21.00 -14.67
C GLU A 757 -7.40 21.84 -14.56
N PHE A 758 -7.41 23.01 -15.20
CA PHE A 758 -6.29 23.94 -15.13
C PHE A 758 -6.34 24.76 -13.84
N CYS A 759 -5.40 24.48 -12.92
CA CYS A 759 -5.22 25.24 -11.69
C CYS A 759 -4.46 26.56 -11.96
N LYS A 760 -5.19 27.66 -12.22
CA LYS A 760 -4.61 28.97 -12.60
C LYS A 760 -3.62 29.58 -11.61
N PHE A 761 -3.69 29.21 -10.33
CA PHE A 761 -2.81 29.72 -9.28
C PHE A 761 -1.56 28.87 -9.04
N GLY A 762 -1.38 27.80 -9.83
CA GLY A 762 -0.25 26.89 -9.70
C GLY A 762 -0.54 25.75 -8.73
N ASN A 763 0.51 25.29 -8.05
CA ASN A 763 0.43 24.17 -7.12
C ASN A 763 0.61 24.62 -5.66
N LEU A 764 0.12 23.79 -4.74
CA LEU A 764 0.14 24.05 -3.31
C LEU A 764 1.56 24.26 -2.78
N LEU A 765 2.54 23.49 -3.25
CA LEU A 765 3.94 23.64 -2.85
C LEU A 765 4.48 25.05 -3.14
N LYS A 766 4.30 25.56 -4.36
CA LYS A 766 4.72 26.93 -4.73
C LYS A 766 3.92 27.99 -4.00
N PHE A 767 2.63 27.75 -3.74
CA PHE A 767 1.79 28.64 -2.96
C PHE A 767 2.33 28.76 -1.52
N ILE A 768 2.58 27.64 -0.85
CA ILE A 768 3.16 27.60 0.49
C ILE A 768 4.57 28.21 0.50
N GLN A 769 5.41 27.93 -0.49
CA GLN A 769 6.75 28.51 -0.60
C GLN A 769 6.73 30.05 -0.72
N ARG A 770 5.81 30.60 -1.53
CA ARG A 770 5.63 32.06 -1.65
C ARG A 770 5.03 32.67 -0.38
N GLY A 771 4.12 31.94 0.25
CA GLY A 771 3.49 32.32 1.49
C GLY A 771 4.39 32.16 2.71
N LYS A 772 5.57 31.53 2.60
CA LYS A 772 6.43 31.20 3.74
C LYS A 772 6.79 32.42 4.60
N SER A 773 7.10 33.55 3.97
CA SER A 773 7.45 34.79 4.70
C SER A 773 6.24 35.52 5.29
N GLN A 774 5.03 35.15 4.87
CA GLN A 774 3.76 35.71 5.35
C GLN A 774 2.97 34.68 6.17
N PHE A 775 3.51 33.48 6.32
CA PHE A 775 2.89 32.39 7.04
C PHE A 775 2.88 32.78 8.51
N ILE A 776 1.69 32.96 9.04
CA ILE A 776 1.46 33.10 10.45
C ILE A 776 1.00 31.72 10.87
N ASN A 777 1.83 31.04 11.65
CA ASN A 777 1.39 29.84 12.31
C ASN A 777 0.24 30.24 13.24
N GLN A 778 -0.99 29.95 12.83
CA GLN A 778 -2.17 30.16 13.66
C GLN A 778 -2.33 29.02 14.66
N ILE A 779 -1.57 27.95 14.49
CA ILE A 779 -1.45 26.86 15.42
C ILE A 779 -0.35 27.25 16.41
N ASP A 780 -0.69 27.42 17.68
CA ASP A 780 0.33 27.63 18.70
C ASP A 780 1.26 26.41 18.73
N PRO A 781 2.58 26.56 18.50
CA PRO A 781 3.50 25.43 18.46
C PRO A 781 3.63 24.70 19.81
N VAL A 782 3.13 25.28 20.90
CA VAL A 782 3.15 24.71 22.25
C VAL A 782 1.83 24.06 22.61
N THR A 783 0.69 24.66 22.24
CA THR A 783 -0.64 24.16 22.63
C THR A 783 -1.38 23.43 21.51
N SER A 784 -0.93 23.57 20.26
CA SER A 784 -1.59 23.05 19.05
C SER A 784 -3.00 23.61 18.79
N GLU A 785 -3.42 24.64 19.53
CA GLU A 785 -4.71 25.32 19.32
C GLU A 785 -4.66 26.31 18.14
N ILE A 786 -5.78 26.46 17.44
CA ILE A 786 -5.91 27.35 16.26
C ILE A 786 -6.46 28.72 16.69
N ASP A 787 -5.60 29.73 16.72
CA ASP A 787 -5.96 31.14 16.89
C ASP A 787 -6.25 31.79 15.52
N LEU A 788 -7.51 31.69 15.08
CA LEU A 788 -7.97 32.23 13.79
C LEU A 788 -7.89 33.76 13.70
N GLY A 789 -7.81 34.47 14.84
CA GLY A 789 -7.70 35.93 14.91
C GLY A 789 -6.27 36.45 14.77
N ARG A 790 -5.29 35.54 14.76
CA ARG A 790 -3.88 35.88 14.84
C ARG A 790 -3.35 36.55 13.57
N ARG A 791 -2.72 37.71 13.75
CA ARG A 791 -2.09 38.50 12.66
C ARG A 791 -0.56 38.63 12.79
N SER A 792 0.04 38.02 13.82
CA SER A 792 1.48 38.08 14.10
C SER A 792 2.03 36.72 14.60
N PRO A 793 3.29 36.36 14.29
CA PRO A 793 3.89 35.09 14.72
C PRO A 793 3.99 34.95 16.25
N PHE A 794 4.11 33.73 16.80
CA PHE A 794 4.45 33.56 18.22
C PHE A 794 5.91 33.98 18.48
N LYS A 795 6.17 34.60 19.64
CA LYS A 795 7.54 35.00 20.05
C LYS A 795 8.55 33.86 20.04
N ASN A 796 8.08 32.63 20.19
CA ASN A 796 8.90 31.41 20.26
C ASN A 796 8.60 30.45 19.08
N ASP A 797 7.97 30.92 18.01
CA ASP A 797 7.68 30.10 16.83
C ASP A 797 8.97 29.90 16.00
N PRO A 798 9.53 28.68 15.94
CA PRO A 798 10.75 28.39 15.17
C PRO A 798 10.53 28.60 13.67
N LEU A 799 9.28 28.59 13.20
CA LEU A 799 8.89 28.80 11.80
C LEU A 799 8.56 30.26 11.48
N SER A 800 8.65 31.17 12.45
CA SER A 800 8.38 32.59 12.21
C SER A 800 9.43 33.23 11.29
N PRO A 801 9.04 34.14 10.37
CA PRO A 801 9.99 34.84 9.50
C PRO A 801 10.98 35.74 10.26
N MET A 802 10.69 36.04 11.53
CA MET A 802 11.48 36.91 12.42
C MET A 802 12.32 36.12 13.45
N SER A 803 12.33 34.79 13.43
CA SER A 803 13.31 34.03 14.20
C SER A 803 14.71 34.35 13.63
N LEU A 804 15.61 34.82 14.49
CA LEU A 804 16.96 35.24 14.12
C LEU A 804 17.66 34.15 13.29
N GLY A 805 17.75 34.34 11.97
CA GLY A 805 18.40 33.36 11.09
C GLY A 805 18.29 33.59 9.58
N CYS A 806 17.65 34.67 9.11
CA CYS A 806 17.64 35.03 7.69
C CYS A 806 17.96 36.51 7.46
N ASN A 807 19.14 36.94 7.90
CA ASN A 807 19.81 38.04 7.20
C ASN A 807 20.65 37.41 6.09
N ILE A 808 20.16 37.47 4.86
CA ILE A 808 21.05 37.44 3.69
C ILE A 808 21.67 38.83 3.62
N GLU A 809 22.67 39.08 4.47
CA GLU A 809 23.70 40.06 4.15
C GLU A 809 24.91 39.28 3.69
N SER A 810 25.15 39.39 2.39
CA SER A 810 26.40 39.06 1.75
C SER A 810 27.52 39.85 2.44
N GLU A 811 28.22 39.24 3.39
CA GLU A 811 29.58 39.69 3.74
C GLU A 811 30.48 39.47 2.52
N ARG A 812 30.52 40.49 1.66
CA ARG A 812 31.76 40.91 1.04
C ARG A 812 32.64 41.44 2.17
N THR A 813 33.72 40.72 2.42
CA THR A 813 35.01 41.19 2.96
C THR A 813 34.99 42.58 3.62
N SER A 814 35.14 42.59 4.95
CA SER A 814 35.57 43.76 5.68
C SER A 814 37.03 44.12 5.34
N SER A 815 37.26 45.37 4.98
CA SER A 815 38.37 46.14 5.53
C SER A 815 37.89 47.53 5.92
N SER A 816 38.20 47.88 7.17
CA SER A 816 38.32 49.20 7.82
C SER A 816 37.08 50.03 8.22
N ASN A 817 36.89 50.02 9.54
CA ASN A 817 36.66 51.13 10.50
C ASN A 817 35.28 51.78 10.72
N PRO A 818 34.98 52.12 11.99
CA PRO A 818 33.65 52.46 12.48
C PRO A 818 33.42 53.97 12.57
N ASP A 819 32.16 54.42 12.54
CA ASP A 819 31.68 55.45 13.48
C ASP A 819 30.17 55.73 13.40
N SER A 820 29.56 55.71 14.59
CA SER A 820 28.48 56.60 15.07
C SER A 820 27.02 56.48 14.55
N HIS A 821 26.20 55.91 15.44
CA HIS A 821 25.08 56.53 16.17
C HIS A 821 23.74 56.95 15.51
N HIS A 822 22.69 56.48 16.19
CA HIS A 822 21.40 57.11 16.56
C HIS A 822 20.13 56.99 15.67
N ASP A 823 19.20 56.21 16.24
CA ASP A 823 17.83 56.56 16.66
C ASP A 823 16.63 56.65 15.69
N LEU A 824 15.70 55.69 15.94
CA LEU A 824 14.28 55.84 16.32
C LEU A 824 13.26 56.45 15.33
N HIS A 825 12.41 55.54 14.81
CA HIS A 825 10.93 55.56 14.93
C HIS A 825 10.10 56.61 14.12
N PRO A 826 8.75 56.49 14.02
CA PRO A 826 8.05 55.68 13.00
C PRO A 826 6.86 56.44 12.35
N GLY A 827 6.12 55.81 11.42
CA GLY A 827 4.73 56.22 11.12
C GLY A 827 4.29 56.14 9.65
N SER A 828 3.66 55.00 9.30
CA SER A 828 2.28 54.85 8.77
C SER A 828 1.79 55.78 7.60
N PRO A 829 0.62 55.51 6.98
CA PRO A 829 0.60 54.81 5.68
C PRO A 829 -0.35 55.45 4.64
N ILE A 830 -0.57 54.73 3.52
CA ILE A 830 -1.77 54.74 2.64
C ILE A 830 -1.72 55.61 1.35
N GLU A 831 -2.17 54.94 0.28
CA GLU A 831 -2.93 55.40 -0.91
C GLU A 831 -2.29 55.55 -2.30
N ILE A 832 -2.62 54.55 -3.15
CA ILE A 832 -3.37 54.63 -4.42
C ILE A 832 -3.09 55.83 -5.33
N GLY A 833 -2.66 55.54 -6.57
CA GLY A 833 -2.78 56.49 -7.68
C GLY A 833 -2.25 55.95 -9.00
N GLN A 834 -3.17 55.48 -9.84
CA GLN A 834 -2.94 55.19 -11.26
C GLN A 834 -2.46 56.44 -12.02
N SER A 835 -1.67 56.26 -13.09
CA SER A 835 -2.05 56.71 -14.45
C SER A 835 -0.86 56.76 -15.42
N MET A 836 -1.06 56.05 -16.54
CA MET A 836 -0.68 56.36 -17.92
C MET A 836 0.67 57.05 -18.23
N GLY A 837 1.51 56.28 -18.91
CA GLY A 837 1.63 56.42 -20.37
C GLY A 837 2.61 57.46 -20.89
N ARG A 838 3.70 56.97 -21.50
CA ARG A 838 4.21 57.42 -22.82
C ARG A 838 5.40 56.55 -23.24
N ASN A 839 5.14 55.65 -24.19
CA ASN A 839 6.05 55.39 -25.30
C ASN A 839 5.97 56.61 -26.26
N PRO A 840 6.92 56.88 -27.18
CA PRO A 840 7.55 55.84 -28.00
C PRO A 840 8.97 56.10 -28.53
N SER A 841 9.42 55.07 -29.25
CA SER A 841 10.15 55.10 -30.52
C SER A 841 11.66 55.42 -30.51
N THR A 842 12.44 54.40 -30.88
CA THR A 842 13.28 54.30 -32.10
C THR A 842 14.67 54.91 -31.90
N THR A 843 15.79 54.30 -32.29
CA THR A 843 16.15 53.60 -33.53
C THR A 843 17.48 52.88 -33.27
N SER A 844 17.60 51.61 -33.63
CA SER A 844 18.33 51.11 -34.81
C SER A 844 19.86 51.28 -34.79
N ASN A 845 20.52 50.13 -34.90
CA ASN A 845 21.57 49.76 -35.86
C ASN A 845 22.94 49.37 -35.29
N LYS A 846 23.22 48.05 -35.47
CA LYS A 846 24.34 47.47 -36.25
C LYS A 846 25.76 47.85 -35.80
N ARG A 847 26.77 46.98 -35.81
CA ARG A 847 27.02 45.69 -36.50
C ARG A 847 28.43 45.24 -36.06
N LEU A 848 28.68 43.92 -36.14
CA LEU A 848 29.97 43.26 -36.46
C LEU A 848 31.14 43.48 -35.48
N THR A 849 32.03 42.53 -35.19
CA THR A 849 32.65 41.43 -35.96
C THR A 849 33.37 40.54 -34.92
N THR A 850 33.08 39.24 -34.80
CA THR A 850 33.81 38.10 -35.40
C THR A 850 35.32 38.09 -35.18
N VAL A 851 35.82 37.09 -34.46
CA VAL A 851 36.38 35.84 -35.03
C VAL A 851 35.83 34.67 -34.23
#